data_AF-A0A0W7VHS2-F1
#
_entry.id   AF-A0A0W7VHS2-F1
#
_cell.length_a   1.000
_cell.length_b   1.000
_cell.length_c   1.000
_cell.angle_alpha   90.00
_cell.angle_beta   90.00
_cell.angle_gamma   90.00
#
_symmetry.space_group_name_H-M   'P 1'
#
loop_
_entity.id
_entity.type
_entity.pdbx_description
1 polymer ?
#
loop_
_entity_poly.entity_id
_entity_poly.type
_entity_poly.pdbx_seq_one_letter_code
_entity_poly.pdbx_strand_id
1 'polypeptide(L)'
;MDLAASHSASALSLNVSSHASFIPPIMHVLSTAVLLGSVAVQKVLGRPGASDIQKRAVTDFINSETPIALNNLICNVGPDGCRAFGTSIGAVVASPSTTDPDYFYMWTRDSALVFKTLVDRFTQNYDAGLQRRIEQYIAAQVTLQGISNPSGSLSDGSGLGEPKFELTLSQFTGNWGRPQRDGPALRAIALIGYSKWLISNNYQSTVSNIIWPIVRNDLNYVAQYWNQTGFDLWEEVNGSSFFTVANQHRALVEGATLAATLGQSGSSYSSVAPQILCFLQKFWSPSGYVISNINSNDGRTGKDSNSILTSIHTFDPSIGCDAATFQPCSDKALSNLKVYVDSFRSIYGVNSGIPAGTAVAVGRYPEDVYFNGNPWYLSTFAVAEQLYDALYVWKKTGSITVTSTSLAFFQELVPSVKAGTYASSSSTFTSIVNAVSTYADGFVSEAAKYVPSDGSLSEQFDKNTGTPLSAVHLTWSYASFLTATARRAGIVPPSWVSSGANTVPSSCSGTTVAGSYSSPTATSFPPSQTPKTAATGTSFTPIACATPTSVAVTFHELATTVPGQTIKVVGNAQALGNWSTSAGVALNAVNYASNHPLWIGPVNLKAGDVVEYKYINVGSDGSVTWEADPNHTYTVPAVACVTAVVKEDTWQS
;
A
#
# COMPACT_ATOMS: atom_id res chain seq x y z
N MET A 1 -72.98 8.72 -45.58
CA MET A 1 -72.77 8.02 -46.86
C MET A 1 -71.34 8.30 -47.29
N ASP A 2 -70.52 7.25 -47.18
CA ASP A 2 -69.30 6.88 -47.93
C ASP A 2 -68.12 7.87 -48.00
N LEU A 3 -66.95 7.55 -47.40
CA LEU A 3 -65.85 6.69 -47.92
C LEU A 3 -65.32 7.20 -49.28
N ALA A 4 -64.02 7.28 -49.60
CA ALA A 4 -62.73 7.14 -48.91
C ALA A 4 -61.63 7.45 -49.95
N ALA A 5 -60.45 7.90 -49.52
CA ALA A 5 -59.19 7.59 -50.20
C ALA A 5 -58.02 7.80 -49.23
N SER A 6 -57.35 6.69 -48.91
CA SER A 6 -56.13 6.53 -48.11
C SER A 6 -54.91 7.13 -48.79
N HIS A 7 -53.93 7.66 -48.04
CA HIS A 7 -52.48 7.55 -48.34
C HIS A 7 -51.69 7.50 -47.02
N SER A 8 -50.89 6.45 -46.88
CA SER A 8 -50.04 6.07 -45.74
C SER A 8 -48.71 6.84 -45.75
N ALA A 9 -48.27 7.34 -44.60
CA ALA A 9 -46.93 7.89 -44.39
C ALA A 9 -46.14 7.00 -43.42
N SER A 10 -45.09 6.35 -43.92
CA SER A 10 -44.08 5.63 -43.14
C SER A 10 -42.99 6.61 -42.67
N ALA A 11 -42.68 6.56 -41.38
CA ALA A 11 -41.58 7.30 -40.77
C ALA A 11 -40.24 6.64 -41.10
N LEU A 12 -39.33 7.39 -41.75
CA LEU A 12 -37.91 7.03 -41.89
C LEU A 12 -37.12 7.57 -40.70
N SER A 13 -36.40 6.67 -40.04
CA SER A 13 -35.39 6.93 -39.03
C SER A 13 -34.10 7.48 -39.68
N LEU A 14 -33.68 8.67 -39.26
CA LEU A 14 -32.38 9.25 -39.63
C LEU A 14 -31.32 8.82 -38.61
N ASN A 15 -30.38 8.02 -39.09
CA ASN A 15 -29.25 7.48 -38.35
C ASN A 15 -28.13 8.53 -38.33
N VAL A 16 -27.82 9.08 -37.14
CA VAL A 16 -26.74 10.05 -36.95
C VAL A 16 -25.45 9.29 -36.66
N SER A 17 -24.57 9.22 -37.67
CA SER A 17 -23.21 8.70 -37.53
C SER A 17 -22.29 9.76 -36.92
N SER A 18 -22.02 9.68 -35.61
CA SER A 18 -20.94 10.42 -34.95
C SER A 18 -19.61 9.70 -35.17
N HIS A 19 -18.75 10.31 -35.99
CA HIS A 19 -17.35 9.89 -36.13
C HIS A 19 -16.58 10.34 -34.89
N ALA A 20 -16.49 9.48 -33.89
CA ALA A 20 -15.51 9.62 -32.81
C ALA A 20 -14.11 9.31 -33.37
N SER A 21 -13.27 10.34 -33.47
CA SER A 21 -11.87 10.16 -33.87
C SER A 21 -11.10 9.48 -32.74
N PHE A 22 -10.73 8.22 -32.96
CA PHE A 22 -9.80 7.48 -32.11
C PHE A 22 -8.37 8.02 -32.34
N ILE A 23 -7.88 8.83 -31.41
CA ILE A 23 -6.44 9.09 -31.28
C ILE A 23 -5.91 8.09 -30.25
N PRO A 24 -4.92 7.24 -30.58
CA PRO A 24 -4.39 6.26 -29.63
C PRO A 24 -3.60 6.95 -28.49
N PRO A 25 -3.63 6.41 -27.26
CA PRO A 25 -2.97 6.98 -26.09
C PRO A 25 -1.43 7.07 -26.19
N ILE A 26 -0.84 6.41 -27.20
CA ILE A 26 0.61 6.34 -27.45
C ILE A 26 1.21 7.73 -27.77
N MET A 27 0.46 8.64 -28.41
CA MET A 27 0.97 9.97 -28.76
C MET A 27 1.08 10.92 -27.56
N HIS A 28 0.35 10.67 -26.47
CA HIS A 28 0.41 11.53 -25.28
C HIS A 28 1.64 11.24 -24.41
N VAL A 29 2.06 9.97 -24.28
CA VAL A 29 3.23 9.56 -23.48
C VAL A 29 4.55 10.01 -24.11
N LEU A 30 4.67 9.96 -25.44
CA LEU A 30 5.82 10.51 -26.16
C LEU A 30 5.88 12.05 -26.06
N SER A 31 4.72 12.72 -26.04
CA SER A 31 4.67 14.19 -25.88
C SER A 31 5.08 14.66 -24.49
N THR A 32 4.77 13.89 -23.44
CA THR A 32 5.18 14.19 -22.05
C THR A 32 6.66 13.90 -21.82
N ALA A 33 7.22 12.80 -22.36
CA ALA A 33 8.67 12.54 -22.28
C ALA A 33 9.50 13.64 -22.97
N VAL A 34 9.05 14.13 -24.13
CA VAL A 34 9.67 15.25 -24.85
C VAL A 34 9.48 16.57 -24.10
N LEU A 35 8.32 16.83 -23.50
CA LEU A 35 8.09 18.01 -22.66
C LEU A 35 9.01 18.00 -21.42
N LEU A 36 9.11 16.87 -20.72
CA LEU A 36 9.94 16.71 -19.52
C LEU A 36 11.44 16.87 -19.82
N GLY A 37 11.91 16.34 -20.96
CA GLY A 37 13.28 16.58 -21.46
C GLY A 37 13.55 18.05 -21.78
N SER A 38 12.56 18.78 -22.31
CA SER A 38 12.69 20.21 -22.63
C SER A 38 12.72 21.13 -21.40
N VAL A 39 12.09 20.73 -20.28
CA VAL A 39 12.11 21.49 -19.01
C VAL A 39 13.51 21.51 -18.40
N ALA A 40 14.28 20.42 -18.51
CA ALA A 40 15.67 20.37 -18.06
C ALA A 40 16.57 21.38 -18.79
N VAL A 41 16.34 21.57 -20.10
CA VAL A 41 17.08 22.53 -20.93
C VAL A 41 16.65 23.98 -20.66
N GLN A 42 15.37 24.24 -20.40
CA GLN A 42 14.86 25.60 -20.16
C GLN A 42 15.17 26.14 -18.76
N LYS A 43 15.33 25.27 -17.74
CA LYS A 43 15.74 25.69 -16.38
C LYS A 43 17.17 26.26 -16.34
N VAL A 44 18.07 25.73 -17.18
CA VAL A 44 19.43 26.26 -17.35
C VAL A 44 19.42 27.72 -17.88
N LEU A 45 18.32 28.16 -18.48
CA LEU A 45 18.17 29.48 -19.12
C LEU A 45 17.29 30.49 -18.34
N GLY A 46 16.82 30.15 -17.14
CA GLY A 46 16.21 31.12 -16.20
C GLY A 46 14.96 31.86 -16.71
N ARG A 47 14.15 31.27 -17.59
CA ARG A 47 12.96 31.95 -18.15
C ARG A 47 11.69 31.83 -17.27
N PRO A 48 10.89 32.89 -17.14
CA PRO A 48 9.57 32.84 -16.50
C PRO A 48 8.62 31.98 -17.35
N GLY A 49 8.14 30.86 -16.78
CA GLY A 49 7.24 29.91 -17.46
C GLY A 49 7.54 28.42 -17.19
N ALA A 50 8.76 28.08 -16.73
CA ALA A 50 9.15 26.69 -16.48
C ALA A 50 8.33 26.00 -15.37
N SER A 51 7.89 26.74 -14.35
CA SER A 51 7.04 26.21 -13.27
C SER A 51 5.64 25.81 -13.74
N ASP A 52 5.07 26.55 -14.69
CA ASP A 52 3.71 26.29 -15.19
C ASP A 52 3.71 25.10 -16.17
N ILE A 53 4.81 24.91 -16.90
CA ILE A 53 5.03 23.71 -17.74
C ILE A 53 5.17 22.46 -16.86
N GLN A 54 5.96 22.51 -15.78
CA GLN A 54 6.09 21.39 -14.85
C GLN A 54 4.76 21.03 -14.18
N LYS A 55 4.02 22.01 -13.66
CA LYS A 55 2.69 21.80 -13.07
C LYS A 55 1.72 21.15 -14.05
N ARG A 56 1.75 21.55 -15.33
CA ARG A 56 0.95 20.94 -16.39
C ARG A 56 1.36 19.49 -16.63
N ALA A 57 2.65 19.22 -16.82
CA ALA A 57 3.17 17.88 -17.06
C ALA A 57 2.85 16.91 -15.89
N VAL A 58 2.98 17.38 -14.65
CA VAL A 58 2.58 16.61 -13.45
C VAL A 58 1.07 16.35 -13.45
N THR A 59 0.26 17.34 -13.81
CA THR A 59 -1.20 17.16 -13.89
C THR A 59 -1.58 16.15 -14.98
N ASP A 60 -0.94 16.20 -16.14
CA ASP A 60 -1.17 15.26 -17.25
C ASP A 60 -0.79 13.83 -16.84
N PHE A 61 0.39 13.64 -16.20
CA PHE A 61 0.81 12.35 -15.65
C PHE A 61 -0.17 11.84 -14.59
N ILE A 62 -0.62 12.69 -13.66
CA ILE A 62 -1.57 12.28 -12.63
C ILE A 62 -2.89 11.83 -13.26
N ASN A 63 -3.37 12.55 -14.26
CA ASN A 63 -4.63 12.21 -14.95
C ASN A 63 -4.52 10.89 -15.72
N SER A 64 -3.37 10.57 -16.32
CA SER A 64 -3.16 9.28 -16.99
C SER A 64 -2.94 8.13 -16.02
N GLU A 65 -2.18 8.35 -14.94
CA GLU A 65 -1.74 7.29 -14.04
C GLU A 65 -2.80 6.95 -12.98
N THR A 66 -3.65 7.89 -12.56
CA THR A 66 -4.71 7.63 -11.56
C THR A 66 -5.63 6.45 -11.88
N PRO A 67 -6.25 6.35 -13.08
CA PRO A 67 -7.08 5.19 -13.41
C PRO A 67 -6.26 3.89 -13.49
N ILE A 68 -5.01 3.95 -13.94
CA ILE A 68 -4.11 2.79 -14.05
C ILE A 68 -3.73 2.28 -12.66
N ALA A 69 -3.30 3.16 -11.76
CA ALA A 69 -2.91 2.81 -10.40
C ALA A 69 -4.07 2.24 -9.59
N LEU A 70 -5.28 2.82 -9.70
CA LEU A 70 -6.47 2.27 -9.04
C LEU A 70 -6.82 0.87 -9.59
N ASN A 71 -6.77 0.69 -10.90
CA ASN A 71 -7.03 -0.61 -11.53
C ASN A 71 -6.00 -1.66 -11.12
N ASN A 72 -4.71 -1.33 -11.18
CA ASN A 72 -3.64 -2.26 -10.84
C ASN A 72 -3.62 -2.60 -9.35
N LEU A 73 -3.95 -1.65 -8.47
CA LEU A 73 -4.18 -1.92 -7.05
C LEU A 73 -5.32 -2.92 -6.85
N ILE A 74 -6.48 -2.68 -7.46
CA ILE A 74 -7.64 -3.59 -7.35
C ILE A 74 -7.35 -4.95 -7.97
N CYS A 75 -6.53 -5.02 -9.02
CA CYS A 75 -6.12 -6.28 -9.61
C CYS A 75 -5.34 -7.19 -8.65
N ASN A 76 -4.73 -6.65 -7.61
CA ASN A 76 -4.01 -7.42 -6.58
C ASN A 76 -4.90 -7.78 -5.37
N VAL A 77 -6.21 -7.53 -5.44
CA VAL A 77 -7.17 -7.86 -4.38
C VAL A 77 -8.03 -9.05 -4.77
N GLY A 78 -7.99 -10.11 -3.98
CA GLY A 78 -8.77 -11.32 -4.16
C GLY A 78 -10.27 -11.14 -3.84
N PRO A 79 -11.15 -12.00 -4.39
CA PRO A 79 -10.82 -13.19 -5.18
C PRO A 79 -10.80 -12.94 -6.70
N ASP A 80 -11.18 -11.74 -7.13
CA ASP A 80 -11.51 -11.42 -8.53
C ASP A 80 -10.59 -10.35 -9.16
N GLY A 81 -9.54 -9.93 -8.46
CA GLY A 81 -8.51 -9.06 -9.02
C GLY A 81 -7.77 -9.74 -10.17
N CYS A 82 -7.46 -9.00 -11.24
CA CYS A 82 -6.91 -9.58 -12.46
C CYS A 82 -5.54 -10.26 -12.32
N ARG A 83 -4.81 -10.00 -11.22
CA ARG A 83 -3.52 -10.62 -10.86
C ARG A 83 -3.57 -11.38 -9.52
N ALA A 84 -4.72 -11.38 -8.86
CA ALA A 84 -5.02 -12.09 -7.62
C ALA A 84 -6.24 -13.02 -7.81
N PHE A 85 -6.47 -13.47 -9.04
CA PHE A 85 -7.64 -14.26 -9.37
C PHE A 85 -7.52 -15.65 -8.74
N GLY A 86 -8.52 -16.04 -7.96
CA GLY A 86 -8.54 -17.33 -7.27
C GLY A 86 -7.82 -17.37 -5.92
N THR A 87 -7.21 -16.25 -5.48
CA THR A 87 -6.77 -16.14 -4.08
C THR A 87 -7.99 -16.02 -3.16
N SER A 88 -7.79 -16.15 -1.85
CA SER A 88 -8.88 -16.05 -0.88
C SER A 88 -9.61 -14.71 -0.95
N ILE A 89 -10.90 -14.75 -0.63
CA ILE A 89 -11.76 -13.56 -0.59
C ILE A 89 -11.17 -12.54 0.40
N GLY A 90 -10.94 -11.31 -0.05
CA GLY A 90 -10.40 -10.24 0.79
C GLY A 90 -8.88 -10.28 1.00
N ALA A 91 -8.19 -11.29 0.43
CA ALA A 91 -6.74 -11.32 0.44
C ALA A 91 -6.16 -10.18 -0.42
N VAL A 92 -5.02 -9.63 0.00
CA VAL A 92 -4.27 -8.62 -0.77
C VAL A 92 -2.90 -9.19 -1.05
N VAL A 93 -2.59 -9.38 -2.33
CA VAL A 93 -1.26 -9.78 -2.77
C VAL A 93 -0.36 -8.56 -2.68
N ALA A 94 0.83 -8.67 -2.07
CA ALA A 94 1.80 -7.57 -2.09
C ALA A 94 2.29 -7.28 -3.52
N SER A 95 2.65 -8.33 -4.26
CA SER A 95 2.93 -8.30 -5.70
C SER A 95 2.63 -9.65 -6.34
N PRO A 96 2.18 -9.70 -7.60
CA PRO A 96 2.02 -10.94 -8.36
C PRO A 96 3.35 -11.66 -8.68
N SER A 97 4.51 -11.10 -8.30
CA SER A 97 5.82 -11.72 -8.47
C SER A 97 5.96 -12.96 -7.59
N THR A 98 6.29 -14.10 -8.20
CA THR A 98 6.46 -15.39 -7.53
C THR A 98 7.92 -15.88 -7.49
N THR A 99 8.85 -15.14 -8.07
CA THR A 99 10.29 -15.50 -8.12
C THR A 99 11.13 -14.23 -8.30
N ASP A 100 12.21 -14.13 -7.52
CA ASP A 100 13.23 -13.05 -7.58
C ASP A 100 12.68 -11.61 -7.73
N PRO A 101 11.91 -11.11 -6.75
CA PRO A 101 11.57 -11.75 -5.49
C PRO A 101 10.21 -12.48 -5.51
N ASP A 102 10.02 -13.40 -4.57
CA ASP A 102 8.73 -14.03 -4.31
C ASP A 102 7.92 -13.23 -3.27
N TYR A 103 6.94 -12.47 -3.78
CA TYR A 103 6.08 -11.55 -3.03
C TYR A 103 4.60 -11.98 -3.11
N PHE A 104 4.33 -13.21 -3.50
CA PHE A 104 2.98 -13.75 -3.65
C PHE A 104 2.38 -14.17 -2.29
N TYR A 105 2.40 -13.25 -1.33
CA TYR A 105 1.87 -13.43 0.03
C TYR A 105 1.02 -12.22 0.43
N MET A 106 0.28 -12.38 1.53
CA MET A 106 -0.49 -11.30 2.17
C MET A 106 0.24 -10.78 3.39
N TRP A 107 0.80 -9.56 3.29
CA TRP A 107 1.34 -8.85 4.45
C TRP A 107 0.24 -8.08 5.17
N THR A 108 0.23 -8.14 6.51
CA THR A 108 -0.74 -7.38 7.32
C THR A 108 -0.58 -5.88 7.12
N ARG A 109 0.67 -5.37 7.06
CA ARG A 109 0.97 -3.94 6.83
C ARG A 109 0.43 -3.47 5.49
N ASP A 110 0.85 -4.10 4.39
CA ASP A 110 0.48 -3.72 3.03
C ASP A 110 -1.03 -3.76 2.84
N SER A 111 -1.66 -4.85 3.28
CA SER A 111 -3.12 -5.00 3.22
C SER A 111 -3.83 -3.86 3.95
N ALA A 112 -3.39 -3.52 5.16
CA ALA A 112 -4.00 -2.48 5.96
C ALA A 112 -3.80 -1.07 5.37
N LEU A 113 -2.61 -0.75 4.84
CA LEU A 113 -2.32 0.54 4.20
C LEU A 113 -3.10 0.71 2.89
N VAL A 114 -3.19 -0.35 2.08
CA VAL A 114 -3.99 -0.39 0.86
C VAL A 114 -5.47 -0.20 1.19
N PHE A 115 -6.00 -0.95 2.15
CA PHE A 115 -7.40 -0.80 2.53
C PHE A 115 -7.70 0.51 3.23
N LYS A 116 -6.77 1.11 3.97
CA LYS A 116 -6.92 2.49 4.45
C LYS A 116 -7.09 3.47 3.29
N THR A 117 -6.32 3.31 2.22
CA THR A 117 -6.45 4.12 1.00
C THR A 117 -7.81 3.93 0.33
N LEU A 118 -8.29 2.69 0.21
CA LEU A 118 -9.60 2.39 -0.37
C LEU A 118 -10.76 2.91 0.49
N VAL A 119 -10.67 2.76 1.82
CA VAL A 119 -11.66 3.28 2.77
C VAL A 119 -11.75 4.80 2.70
N ASP A 120 -10.63 5.52 2.60
CA ASP A 120 -10.63 6.98 2.47
C ASP A 120 -11.28 7.43 1.16
N ARG A 121 -10.96 6.75 0.04
CA ARG A 121 -11.59 7.03 -1.27
C ARG A 121 -13.09 6.76 -1.24
N PHE A 122 -13.49 5.62 -0.69
CA PHE A 122 -14.89 5.22 -0.52
C PHE A 122 -15.67 6.22 0.36
N THR A 123 -15.04 6.73 1.43
CA THR A 123 -15.68 7.69 2.34
C THR A 123 -15.96 9.03 1.65
N GLN A 124 -15.15 9.43 0.67
CA GLN A 124 -15.35 10.65 -0.10
C GLN A 124 -16.39 10.50 -1.20
N ASN A 125 -16.38 9.35 -1.87
CA ASN A 125 -17.36 9.02 -2.90
C ASN A 125 -17.74 7.55 -2.76
N TYR A 126 -19.00 7.33 -2.37
CA TYR A 126 -19.54 6.00 -2.18
C TYR A 126 -19.41 5.17 -3.46
N ASP A 127 -18.87 3.96 -3.31
CA ASP A 127 -18.68 2.99 -4.39
C ASP A 127 -18.98 1.59 -3.84
N ALA A 128 -20.06 0.98 -4.33
CA ALA A 128 -20.50 -0.34 -3.89
C ALA A 128 -19.47 -1.46 -4.20
N GLY A 129 -18.69 -1.30 -5.28
CA GLY A 129 -17.63 -2.23 -5.65
C GLY A 129 -16.42 -2.15 -4.73
N LEU A 130 -16.10 -0.95 -4.23
CA LEU A 130 -15.10 -0.78 -3.16
C LEU A 130 -15.63 -1.28 -1.82
N GLN A 131 -16.88 -0.99 -1.49
CA GLN A 131 -17.52 -1.45 -0.25
C GLN A 131 -17.47 -2.98 -0.13
N ARG A 132 -17.85 -3.69 -1.20
CA ARG A 132 -17.78 -5.15 -1.26
C ARG A 132 -16.37 -5.65 -0.91
N ARG A 133 -15.33 -5.03 -1.46
CA ARG A 133 -13.92 -5.41 -1.20
C ARG A 133 -13.50 -5.08 0.24
N ILE A 134 -13.93 -3.95 0.78
CA ILE A 134 -13.67 -3.57 2.18
C ILE A 134 -14.29 -4.60 3.13
N GLU A 135 -15.55 -4.99 2.89
CA GLU A 135 -16.26 -5.99 3.70
C GLU A 135 -15.60 -7.37 3.60
N GLN A 136 -15.18 -7.78 2.40
CA GLN A 136 -14.44 -9.02 2.16
C GLN A 136 -13.09 -9.04 2.89
N TYR A 137 -12.35 -7.94 2.87
CA TYR A 137 -11.12 -7.80 3.65
C TYR A 137 -11.37 -7.94 5.14
N ILE A 138 -12.37 -7.23 5.69
CA ILE A 138 -12.71 -7.35 7.11
C ILE A 138 -13.04 -8.80 7.47
N ALA A 139 -13.79 -9.50 6.63
CA ALA A 139 -14.09 -10.92 6.83
C ALA A 139 -12.82 -11.80 6.79
N ALA A 140 -11.87 -11.54 5.89
CA ALA A 140 -10.59 -12.26 5.84
C ALA A 140 -9.78 -12.11 7.14
N GLN A 141 -9.85 -10.93 7.77
CA GLN A 141 -9.16 -10.69 9.05
C GLN A 141 -9.70 -11.51 10.21
N VAL A 142 -10.96 -11.96 10.15
CA VAL A 142 -11.54 -12.90 11.13
C VAL A 142 -10.78 -14.22 11.10
N THR A 143 -10.56 -14.78 9.91
CA THR A 143 -9.78 -16.00 9.71
C THR A 143 -8.34 -15.79 10.17
N LEU A 144 -7.67 -14.74 9.69
CA LEU A 144 -6.26 -14.50 9.98
C LEU A 144 -5.95 -14.31 11.47
N GLN A 145 -6.81 -13.61 12.23
CA GLN A 145 -6.61 -13.47 13.68
C GLN A 145 -6.69 -14.82 14.42
N GLY A 146 -7.40 -15.80 13.89
CA GLY A 146 -7.54 -17.13 14.48
C GLY A 146 -6.38 -18.10 14.19
N ILE A 147 -5.48 -17.76 13.27
CA ILE A 147 -4.39 -18.65 12.84
C ILE A 147 -3.28 -18.65 13.90
N SER A 148 -2.94 -19.84 14.40
CA SER A 148 -1.65 -20.03 15.10
C SER A 148 -0.53 -20.10 14.07
N ASN A 149 0.55 -19.37 14.32
CA ASN A 149 1.63 -19.14 13.38
C ASN A 149 2.99 -19.08 14.12
N PRO A 150 4.13 -18.93 13.43
CA PRO A 150 5.43 -18.92 14.08
C PRO A 150 5.66 -17.78 15.10
N SER A 151 4.92 -16.67 15.06
CA SER A 151 4.95 -15.64 16.11
C SER A 151 4.18 -16.03 17.37
N GLY A 152 3.24 -16.98 17.26
CA GLY A 152 2.46 -17.52 18.37
C GLY A 152 0.99 -17.74 18.01
N SER A 153 0.08 -17.44 18.95
CA SER A 153 -1.36 -17.71 18.76
C SER A 153 -2.23 -16.57 19.27
N LEU A 154 -3.54 -16.69 19.07
CA LEU A 154 -4.50 -15.71 19.58
C LEU A 154 -4.66 -15.76 21.11
N SER A 155 -4.32 -16.87 21.79
CA SER A 155 -4.65 -17.03 23.22
C SER A 155 -4.01 -15.99 24.13
N ASP A 156 -2.81 -15.53 23.78
CA ASP A 156 -2.10 -14.41 24.44
C ASP A 156 -1.88 -13.22 23.49
N GLY A 157 -2.49 -13.28 22.29
CA GLY A 157 -2.39 -12.29 21.22
C GLY A 157 -1.08 -12.30 20.43
N SER A 158 -0.06 -13.08 20.82
CA SER A 158 1.27 -13.05 20.18
C SER A 158 1.23 -13.29 18.67
N GLY A 159 0.34 -14.18 18.20
CA GLY A 159 0.17 -14.49 16.78
C GLY A 159 -0.30 -13.32 15.92
N LEU A 160 -0.85 -12.25 16.51
CA LEU A 160 -1.28 -11.05 15.77
C LEU A 160 -0.09 -10.24 15.23
N GLY A 161 1.12 -10.44 15.77
CA GLY A 161 2.35 -9.80 15.31
C GLY A 161 3.01 -10.49 14.10
N GLU A 162 2.40 -11.54 13.54
CA GLU A 162 2.94 -12.21 12.35
C GLU A 162 2.84 -11.27 11.13
N PRO A 163 3.95 -11.03 10.40
CA PRO A 163 3.96 -10.07 9.31
C PRO A 163 3.12 -10.49 8.10
N LYS A 164 3.25 -11.77 7.70
CA LYS A 164 2.73 -12.27 6.42
C LYS A 164 2.10 -13.66 6.54
N PHE A 165 1.20 -13.95 5.61
CA PHE A 165 0.44 -15.20 5.50
C PHE A 165 0.36 -15.64 4.04
N GLU A 166 0.09 -16.93 3.82
CA GLU A 166 -0.24 -17.45 2.50
C GLU A 166 -1.57 -16.87 2.01
N LEU A 167 -1.76 -16.80 0.68
CA LEU A 167 -2.97 -16.21 0.08
C LEU A 167 -4.20 -17.14 0.19
N THR A 168 -3.99 -18.37 0.62
CA THR A 168 -5.01 -19.31 1.12
C THR A 168 -5.54 -18.97 2.53
N LEU A 169 -5.07 -17.88 3.15
CA LEU A 169 -5.31 -17.54 4.55
C LEU A 169 -4.83 -18.65 5.50
N SER A 170 -3.61 -19.13 5.26
CA SER A 170 -2.90 -20.07 6.12
C SER A 170 -1.57 -19.48 6.59
N GLN A 171 -0.94 -20.12 7.57
CA GLN A 171 0.33 -19.65 8.13
C GLN A 171 1.47 -19.75 7.10
N PHE A 172 2.30 -18.72 7.03
CA PHE A 172 3.62 -18.84 6.41
C PHE A 172 4.60 -19.46 7.42
N THR A 173 5.22 -20.58 7.06
CA THR A 173 6.02 -21.40 8.00
C THR A 173 7.53 -21.16 7.91
N GLY A 174 7.98 -20.41 6.89
CA GLY A 174 9.40 -20.10 6.68
C GLY A 174 10.00 -19.16 7.74
N ASN A 175 11.33 -19.06 7.76
CA ASN A 175 12.02 -18.06 8.59
C ASN A 175 11.74 -16.65 8.07
N TRP A 176 11.54 -15.69 8.96
CA TRP A 176 11.24 -14.30 8.60
C TRP A 176 11.55 -13.34 9.76
N GLY A 177 11.67 -12.04 9.45
CA GLY A 177 11.79 -10.97 10.44
C GLY A 177 10.47 -10.76 11.19
N ARG A 178 10.24 -11.55 12.25
CA ARG A 178 9.02 -11.55 13.07
C ARG A 178 9.33 -11.41 14.58
N PRO A 179 8.41 -10.87 15.39
CA PRO A 179 7.15 -10.23 14.99
C PRO A 179 7.38 -8.83 14.40
N GLN A 180 6.42 -8.35 13.62
CA GLN A 180 6.31 -6.94 13.23
C GLN A 180 5.07 -6.35 13.90
N ARG A 181 5.30 -5.36 14.77
CA ARG A 181 4.28 -4.91 15.73
C ARG A 181 3.42 -3.74 15.22
N ASP A 182 3.63 -3.30 14.00
CA ASP A 182 2.85 -2.28 13.30
C ASP A 182 1.58 -2.83 12.67
N GLY A 183 1.58 -4.09 12.22
CA GLY A 183 0.45 -4.74 11.57
C GLY A 183 -0.90 -4.59 12.30
N PRO A 184 -1.01 -4.98 13.58
CA PRO A 184 -2.23 -4.78 14.36
C PRO A 184 -2.69 -3.32 14.43
N ALA A 185 -1.76 -2.38 14.61
CA ALA A 185 -2.10 -0.95 14.67
C ALA A 185 -2.69 -0.45 13.35
N LEU A 186 -2.04 -0.78 12.22
CA LEU A 186 -2.48 -0.38 10.89
C LEU A 186 -3.83 -0.99 10.52
N ARG A 187 -4.03 -2.27 10.84
CA ARG A 187 -5.31 -2.96 10.61
C ARG A 187 -6.43 -2.34 11.44
N ALA A 188 -6.18 -2.03 12.71
CA ALA A 188 -7.14 -1.30 13.54
C ALA A 188 -7.48 0.08 12.94
N ILE A 189 -6.48 0.85 12.49
CA ILE A 189 -6.70 2.17 11.86
C ILE A 189 -7.59 2.06 10.61
N ALA A 190 -7.36 1.08 9.74
CA ALA A 190 -8.18 0.86 8.54
C ALA A 190 -9.65 0.51 8.90
N LEU A 191 -9.85 -0.43 9.83
CA LEU A 191 -11.19 -0.88 10.26
C LEU A 191 -11.94 0.20 11.03
N ILE A 192 -11.25 0.99 11.87
CA ILE A 192 -11.85 2.14 12.56
C ILE A 192 -12.26 3.21 11.54
N GLY A 193 -11.46 3.42 10.48
CA GLY A 193 -11.82 4.29 9.36
C GLY A 193 -13.18 3.95 8.73
N TYR A 194 -13.40 2.67 8.38
CA TYR A 194 -14.69 2.23 7.81
C TYR A 194 -15.82 2.27 8.87
N SER A 195 -15.50 1.97 10.13
CA SER A 195 -16.44 2.07 11.25
C SER A 195 -17.02 3.48 11.41
N LYS A 196 -16.20 4.52 11.24
CA LYS A 196 -16.67 5.92 11.25
C LYS A 196 -17.72 6.16 10.17
N TRP A 197 -17.48 5.67 8.95
CA TRP A 197 -18.46 5.79 7.86
C TRP A 197 -19.76 5.05 8.18
N LEU A 198 -19.69 3.81 8.66
CA LEU A 198 -20.86 3.03 9.04
C LEU A 198 -21.69 3.73 10.12
N ILE A 199 -21.06 4.23 11.19
CA ILE A 199 -21.74 4.96 12.27
C ILE A 199 -22.44 6.21 11.71
N SER A 200 -21.76 7.00 10.87
CA SER A 200 -22.34 8.21 10.27
C SER A 200 -23.54 7.94 9.36
N ASN A 201 -23.66 6.71 8.84
CA ASN A 201 -24.76 6.24 8.00
C ASN A 201 -25.78 5.35 8.75
N ASN A 202 -25.77 5.39 10.09
CA ASN A 202 -26.69 4.66 10.98
C ASN A 202 -26.51 3.13 11.00
N TYR A 203 -25.31 2.62 10.70
CA TYR A 203 -24.95 1.19 10.75
C TYR A 203 -24.09 0.83 11.97
N GLN A 204 -24.28 1.52 13.11
CA GLN A 204 -23.51 1.28 14.33
C GLN A 204 -23.59 -0.18 14.82
N SER A 205 -24.71 -0.87 14.62
CA SER A 205 -24.86 -2.29 14.99
C SER A 205 -23.89 -3.21 14.22
N THR A 206 -23.58 -2.88 12.96
CA THR A 206 -22.59 -3.60 12.15
C THR A 206 -21.20 -3.44 12.75
N VAL A 207 -20.87 -2.22 13.19
CA VAL A 207 -19.60 -1.96 13.86
C VAL A 207 -19.48 -2.76 15.14
N SER A 208 -20.48 -2.71 16.02
CA SER A 208 -20.45 -3.42 17.31
C SER A 208 -20.33 -4.94 17.15
N ASN A 209 -21.04 -5.53 16.18
CA ASN A 209 -21.20 -6.98 16.08
C ASN A 209 -20.12 -7.65 15.20
N ILE A 210 -19.61 -6.95 14.20
CA ILE A 210 -18.70 -7.52 13.19
C ILE A 210 -17.29 -6.95 13.34
N ILE A 211 -17.15 -5.62 13.38
CA ILE A 211 -15.84 -4.98 13.27
C ILE A 211 -15.13 -4.86 14.62
N TRP A 212 -15.88 -4.46 15.66
CA TRP A 212 -15.32 -4.20 16.99
C TRP A 212 -14.56 -5.40 17.59
N PRO A 213 -15.03 -6.66 17.50
CA PRO A 213 -14.26 -7.81 18.01
C PRO A 213 -12.86 -7.95 17.40
N ILE A 214 -12.72 -7.64 16.10
CA ILE A 214 -11.44 -7.68 15.37
C ILE A 214 -10.55 -6.55 15.86
N VAL A 215 -11.08 -5.31 15.86
CA VAL A 215 -10.36 -4.10 16.30
C VAL A 215 -9.91 -4.22 17.74
N ARG A 216 -10.75 -4.75 18.63
CA ARG A 216 -10.41 -4.94 20.06
C ARG A 216 -9.20 -5.84 20.25
N ASN A 217 -9.09 -6.95 19.50
CA ASN A 217 -7.93 -7.84 19.59
C ASN A 217 -6.65 -7.10 19.17
N ASP A 218 -6.70 -6.33 18.07
CA ASP A 218 -5.54 -5.56 17.60
C ASP A 218 -5.15 -4.43 18.57
N LEU A 219 -6.11 -3.70 19.14
CA LEU A 219 -5.84 -2.66 20.14
C LEU A 219 -5.29 -3.25 21.44
N ASN A 220 -5.79 -4.41 21.85
CA ASN A 220 -5.27 -5.14 23.01
C ASN A 220 -3.83 -5.59 22.78
N TYR A 221 -3.49 -6.04 21.56
CA TYR A 221 -2.11 -6.34 21.19
C TYR A 221 -1.21 -5.12 21.38
N VAL A 222 -1.62 -3.97 20.84
CA VAL A 222 -0.84 -2.73 20.98
C VAL A 222 -0.67 -2.35 22.46
N ALA A 223 -1.75 -2.34 23.24
CA ALA A 223 -1.68 -2.01 24.67
C ALA A 223 -0.77 -2.95 25.48
N GLN A 224 -0.64 -4.21 25.06
CA GLN A 224 0.17 -5.23 25.73
C GLN A 224 1.64 -5.25 25.28
N TYR A 225 1.90 -5.05 23.99
CA TYR A 225 3.20 -5.35 23.37
C TYR A 225 3.98 -4.15 22.84
N TRP A 226 3.44 -2.92 22.89
CA TRP A 226 4.11 -1.73 22.30
C TRP A 226 5.52 -1.47 22.85
N ASN A 227 5.76 -1.80 24.14
CA ASN A 227 7.05 -1.58 24.80
C ASN A 227 7.99 -2.80 24.72
N GLN A 228 7.83 -3.63 23.68
CA GLN A 228 8.74 -4.73 23.35
C GLN A 228 9.34 -4.50 21.96
N THR A 229 10.56 -4.98 21.73
CA THR A 229 11.17 -4.88 20.40
C THR A 229 10.46 -5.78 19.40
N GLY A 230 10.58 -5.42 18.13
CA GLY A 230 10.14 -6.19 16.97
C GLY A 230 10.86 -5.69 15.73
N PHE A 231 10.61 -6.33 14.60
CA PHE A 231 11.16 -5.88 13.32
C PHE A 231 10.45 -4.61 12.83
N ASP A 232 11.21 -3.77 12.13
CA ASP A 232 10.71 -2.56 11.50
C ASP A 232 9.92 -2.86 10.22
N LEU A 233 9.36 -1.82 9.59
CA LEU A 233 8.54 -1.94 8.37
C LEU A 233 9.32 -2.49 7.15
N TRP A 234 10.65 -2.47 7.20
CA TRP A 234 11.53 -3.05 6.19
C TRP A 234 11.91 -4.49 6.47
N GLU A 235 11.42 -5.05 7.58
CA GLU A 235 11.58 -6.45 7.96
C GLU A 235 13.03 -6.84 8.30
N GLU A 236 13.86 -5.85 8.66
CA GLU A 236 15.31 -5.99 8.78
C GLU A 236 15.83 -5.74 10.20
N VAL A 237 15.37 -4.66 10.83
CA VAL A 237 15.95 -4.18 12.10
C VAL A 237 15.05 -4.58 13.25
N ASN A 238 15.51 -5.53 14.06
CA ASN A 238 14.87 -5.84 15.34
C ASN A 238 15.26 -4.79 16.39
N GLY A 239 14.30 -3.95 16.77
CA GLY A 239 14.47 -2.86 17.71
C GLY A 239 13.14 -2.18 18.03
N SER A 240 13.16 -0.86 18.17
CA SER A 240 11.96 -0.03 18.25
C SER A 240 11.93 0.92 17.06
N SER A 241 10.93 0.77 16.20
CA SER A 241 10.78 1.53 14.96
C SER A 241 9.83 2.72 15.11
N PHE A 242 10.20 3.88 14.56
CA PHE A 242 9.43 5.13 14.66
C PHE A 242 8.05 4.99 14.02
N PHE A 243 7.99 4.42 12.82
CA PHE A 243 6.75 4.10 12.12
C PHE A 243 5.82 3.21 12.94
N THR A 244 6.37 2.16 13.56
CA THR A 244 5.58 1.24 14.40
C THR A 244 5.00 1.97 15.61
N VAL A 245 5.82 2.70 16.37
CA VAL A 245 5.42 3.39 17.60
C VAL A 245 4.38 4.48 17.32
N ALA A 246 4.58 5.29 16.26
CA ALA A 246 3.65 6.37 15.91
C ALA A 246 2.27 5.84 15.48
N ASN A 247 2.23 4.77 14.69
CA ASN A 247 0.96 4.16 14.27
C ASN A 247 0.28 3.42 15.42
N GLN A 248 1.02 2.81 16.34
CA GLN A 248 0.48 2.25 17.59
C GLN A 248 -0.17 3.33 18.46
N HIS A 249 0.47 4.50 18.61
CA HIS A 249 -0.11 5.64 19.30
C HIS A 249 -1.44 6.07 18.65
N ARG A 250 -1.43 6.29 17.32
CA ARG A 250 -2.63 6.63 16.56
C ARG A 250 -3.75 5.59 16.77
N ALA A 251 -3.44 4.30 16.66
CA ALA A 251 -4.41 3.23 16.82
C ALA A 251 -5.10 3.25 18.19
N LEU A 252 -4.35 3.45 19.29
CA LEU A 252 -4.95 3.52 20.63
C LEU A 252 -5.82 4.78 20.81
N VAL A 253 -5.43 5.93 20.25
CA VAL A 253 -6.22 7.17 20.31
C VAL A 253 -7.55 7.02 19.56
N GLU A 254 -7.50 6.51 18.32
CA GLU A 254 -8.71 6.24 17.53
C GLU A 254 -9.58 5.15 18.18
N GLY A 255 -8.92 4.11 18.71
CA GLY A 255 -9.56 2.98 19.39
C GLY A 255 -10.31 3.39 20.65
N ALA A 256 -9.72 4.25 21.50
CA ALA A 256 -10.38 4.80 22.67
C ALA A 256 -11.64 5.60 22.30
N THR A 257 -11.57 6.38 21.22
CA THR A 257 -12.69 7.20 20.72
C THR A 257 -13.83 6.33 20.19
N LEU A 258 -13.49 5.29 19.41
CA LEU A 258 -14.48 4.34 18.91
C LEU A 258 -15.11 3.54 20.06
N ALA A 259 -14.30 3.07 21.02
CA ALA A 259 -14.79 2.36 22.21
C ALA A 259 -15.85 3.17 22.95
N ALA A 260 -15.56 4.46 23.21
CA ALA A 260 -16.51 5.37 23.86
C ALA A 260 -17.81 5.53 23.05
N THR A 261 -17.70 5.66 21.73
CA THR A 261 -18.87 5.79 20.83
C THR A 261 -19.76 4.54 20.84
N LEU A 262 -19.15 3.36 20.97
CA LEU A 262 -19.85 2.08 21.02
C LEU A 262 -20.32 1.67 22.41
N GLY A 263 -19.99 2.45 23.46
CA GLY A 263 -20.25 2.08 24.86
C GLY A 263 -19.41 0.89 25.34
N GLN A 264 -18.23 0.69 24.75
CA GLN A 264 -17.28 -0.39 25.06
C GLN A 264 -16.15 0.13 25.97
N SER A 265 -15.44 -0.77 26.65
CA SER A 265 -14.28 -0.38 27.46
C SER A 265 -13.12 0.07 26.57
N GLY A 266 -12.59 1.27 26.85
CA GLY A 266 -11.41 1.83 26.18
C GLY A 266 -10.39 2.46 27.13
N SER A 267 -10.51 2.23 28.45
CA SER A 267 -9.67 2.85 29.48
C SER A 267 -8.20 2.41 29.41
N SER A 268 -7.93 1.17 29.00
CA SER A 268 -6.58 0.69 28.73
C SER A 268 -5.93 1.46 27.57
N TYR A 269 -6.69 1.72 26.50
CA TYR A 269 -6.19 2.43 25.33
C TYR A 269 -5.85 3.89 25.66
N SER A 270 -6.75 4.59 26.35
CA SER A 270 -6.54 5.99 26.74
C SER A 270 -5.45 6.18 27.81
N SER A 271 -5.20 5.18 28.66
CA SER A 271 -4.12 5.24 29.66
C SER A 271 -2.74 4.89 29.10
N VAL A 272 -2.66 4.03 28.08
CA VAL A 272 -1.39 3.62 27.45
C VAL A 272 -0.95 4.62 26.37
N ALA A 273 -1.86 5.17 25.57
CA ALA A 273 -1.51 6.06 24.45
C ALA A 273 -0.55 7.21 24.81
N PRO A 274 -0.73 7.95 25.93
CA PRO A 274 0.21 9.01 26.30
C PRO A 274 1.64 8.52 26.56
N GLN A 275 1.81 7.28 27.03
CA GLN A 275 3.14 6.69 27.25
C GLN A 275 3.83 6.32 25.94
N ILE A 276 3.07 5.83 24.95
CA ILE A 276 3.57 5.62 23.59
C ILE A 276 4.04 6.94 22.99
N LEU A 277 3.24 8.01 23.13
CA LEU A 277 3.63 9.35 22.67
C LEU A 277 4.89 9.86 23.37
N CYS A 278 5.04 9.59 24.67
CA CYS A 278 6.23 9.94 25.44
C CYS A 278 7.49 9.23 24.90
N PHE A 279 7.37 7.93 24.61
CA PHE A 279 8.46 7.17 24.02
C PHE A 279 8.78 7.62 22.58
N LEU A 280 7.78 8.00 21.79
CA LEU A 280 7.96 8.53 20.43
C LEU A 280 8.92 9.74 20.40
N GLN A 281 8.98 10.52 21.48
CA GLN A 281 9.90 11.67 21.57
C GLN A 281 11.38 11.26 21.60
N LYS A 282 11.70 10.01 21.97
CA LYS A 282 13.07 9.50 22.07
C LYS A 282 13.75 9.26 20.72
N PHE A 283 12.97 9.22 19.65
CA PHE A 283 13.47 9.04 18.29
C PHE A 283 14.09 10.31 17.69
N TRP A 284 13.80 11.48 18.27
CA TRP A 284 14.37 12.74 17.80
C TRP A 284 15.83 12.89 18.25
N SER A 285 16.75 13.01 17.30
CA SER A 285 18.16 13.26 17.57
C SER A 285 18.46 14.75 17.75
N PRO A 286 19.37 15.13 18.66
CA PRO A 286 19.92 16.48 18.72
C PRO A 286 20.56 16.96 17.40
N SER A 287 20.93 16.03 16.51
CA SER A 287 21.46 16.32 15.17
C SER A 287 20.40 16.83 14.17
N GLY A 288 19.15 17.01 14.59
CA GLY A 288 18.12 17.66 13.77
C GLY A 288 17.35 16.73 12.82
N TYR A 289 17.33 15.42 13.10
CA TYR A 289 16.58 14.44 12.33
C TYR A 289 16.11 13.28 13.22
N VAL A 290 15.22 12.43 12.71
CA VAL A 290 14.72 11.23 13.41
C VAL A 290 15.68 10.07 13.20
N ILE A 291 16.07 9.38 14.27
CA ILE A 291 16.72 8.07 14.18
C ILE A 291 15.60 7.03 14.09
N SER A 292 15.28 6.55 12.90
CA SER A 292 14.07 5.75 12.65
C SER A 292 13.99 4.42 13.40
N ASN A 293 15.12 3.84 13.79
CA ASN A 293 15.18 2.65 14.64
C ASN A 293 16.11 2.93 15.83
N ILE A 294 15.59 2.74 17.05
CA ILE A 294 16.37 2.83 18.30
C ILE A 294 16.27 1.50 19.05
N ASN A 295 17.03 1.35 20.15
CA ASN A 295 17.13 0.09 20.89
C ASN A 295 17.61 -1.09 20.01
N SER A 296 18.37 -0.76 18.97
CA SER A 296 19.08 -1.68 18.10
C SER A 296 20.53 -1.21 17.97
N ASN A 297 21.42 -2.10 17.55
CA ASN A 297 22.81 -1.77 17.19
C ASN A 297 23.05 -2.19 15.73
N ASP A 298 22.25 -1.64 14.81
CA ASP A 298 22.27 -1.99 13.38
C ASP A 298 23.40 -1.32 12.58
N GLY A 299 24.08 -0.34 13.17
CA GLY A 299 25.16 0.41 12.52
C GLY A 299 24.70 1.42 11.46
N ARG A 300 23.40 1.70 11.35
CA ARG A 300 22.85 2.67 10.39
C ARG A 300 22.80 4.08 10.98
N THR A 301 22.74 5.09 10.11
CA THR A 301 22.62 6.50 10.52
C THR A 301 21.25 6.85 11.12
N GLY A 302 20.24 6.01 10.87
CA GLY A 302 18.84 6.23 11.23
C GLY A 302 18.05 7.13 10.28
N LYS A 303 18.68 7.67 9.23
CA LYS A 303 18.04 8.50 8.20
C LYS A 303 17.27 7.59 7.24
N ASP A 304 15.96 7.51 7.40
CA ASP A 304 15.16 6.49 6.74
C ASP A 304 13.78 7.04 6.34
N SER A 305 13.25 6.60 5.20
CA SER A 305 11.93 6.94 4.70
C SER A 305 10.81 6.45 5.63
N ASN A 306 11.10 5.50 6.52
CA ASN A 306 10.35 5.21 7.75
C ASN A 306 9.81 6.48 8.43
N SER A 307 10.66 7.48 8.63
CA SER A 307 10.26 8.75 9.28
C SER A 307 9.31 9.61 8.43
N ILE A 308 9.43 9.55 7.11
CA ILE A 308 8.57 10.24 6.15
C ILE A 308 7.20 9.56 6.08
N LEU A 309 7.21 8.23 5.93
CA LEU A 309 6.04 7.36 5.96
C LEU A 309 5.27 7.54 7.28
N THR A 310 5.98 7.68 8.40
CA THR A 310 5.36 7.97 9.70
C THR A 310 4.53 9.24 9.64
N SER A 311 5.12 10.35 9.18
CA SER A 311 4.48 11.66 9.16
C SER A 311 3.21 11.69 8.30
N ILE A 312 3.23 11.05 7.12
CA ILE A 312 2.07 11.01 6.22
C ILE A 312 0.98 10.05 6.72
N HIS A 313 1.37 8.92 7.33
CA HIS A 313 0.41 7.94 7.84
C HIS A 313 -0.16 8.31 9.21
N THR A 314 0.36 9.34 9.89
CA THR A 314 -0.24 9.94 11.09
C THR A 314 -0.70 11.39 10.88
N PHE A 315 -0.83 11.83 9.63
CA PHE A 315 -1.31 13.16 9.29
C PHE A 315 -2.72 13.44 9.82
N ASP A 316 -2.89 14.56 10.52
CA ASP A 316 -4.17 15.14 10.90
C ASP A 316 -4.13 16.68 10.81
N PRO A 317 -4.83 17.30 9.84
CA PRO A 317 -4.78 18.74 9.68
C PRO A 317 -5.51 19.52 10.79
N SER A 318 -6.21 18.86 11.73
CA SER A 318 -6.88 19.53 12.86
C SER A 318 -5.91 20.00 13.94
N ILE A 319 -4.74 19.35 14.07
CA ILE A 319 -3.70 19.70 15.06
C ILE A 319 -2.54 20.51 14.48
N GLY A 320 -2.67 20.95 13.23
CA GLY A 320 -1.73 21.87 12.60
C GLY A 320 -0.31 21.29 12.51
N CYS A 321 0.68 22.08 12.90
CA CYS A 321 2.10 21.74 12.80
C CYS A 321 2.68 21.17 14.10
N ASP A 322 1.91 20.32 14.78
CA ASP A 322 2.29 19.70 16.05
C ASP A 322 3.53 18.82 15.92
N ALA A 323 4.61 19.19 16.63
CA ALA A 323 5.88 18.48 16.59
C ALA A 323 5.95 17.26 17.53
N ALA A 324 5.03 17.15 18.50
CA ALA A 324 4.97 16.00 19.42
C ALA A 324 4.50 14.74 18.69
N THR A 325 3.55 14.88 17.78
CA THR A 325 3.02 13.81 16.92
C THR A 325 3.66 13.81 15.52
N PHE A 326 4.67 14.65 15.30
CA PHE A 326 5.48 14.69 14.07
C PHE A 326 4.67 15.01 12.80
N GLN A 327 3.71 15.94 12.90
CA GLN A 327 2.87 16.34 11.78
C GLN A 327 3.71 16.84 10.58
N PRO A 328 3.25 16.67 9.33
CA PRO A 328 4.01 17.00 8.13
C PRO A 328 4.60 18.43 8.07
N CYS A 329 3.87 19.43 8.57
CA CYS A 329 4.35 20.82 8.64
C CYS A 329 5.08 21.19 9.94
N SER A 330 5.24 20.25 10.88
CA SER A 330 6.02 20.50 12.09
C SER A 330 7.48 20.77 11.77
N ASP A 331 8.13 21.57 12.58
CA ASP A 331 9.51 21.97 12.32
C ASP A 331 10.49 20.80 12.35
N LYS A 332 10.26 19.82 13.24
CA LYS A 332 11.02 18.57 13.28
C LYS A 332 10.83 17.72 12.02
N ALA A 333 9.60 17.59 11.51
CA ALA A 333 9.33 16.80 10.31
C ALA A 333 9.95 17.41 9.05
N LEU A 334 9.96 18.75 8.94
CA LEU A 334 10.61 19.47 7.84
C LEU A 334 12.14 19.41 7.91
N SER A 335 12.71 19.53 9.11
CA SER A 335 14.14 19.35 9.33
C SER A 335 14.59 17.95 8.96
N ASN A 336 13.85 16.94 9.43
CA ASN A 336 14.09 15.54 9.09
C ASN A 336 13.98 15.29 7.57
N LEU A 337 12.94 15.82 6.92
CA LEU A 337 12.73 15.65 5.48
C LEU A 337 13.94 16.14 4.68
N LYS A 338 14.48 17.31 5.03
CA LYS A 338 15.69 17.83 4.38
C LYS A 338 16.87 16.87 4.55
N VAL A 339 17.18 16.46 5.79
CA VAL A 339 18.33 15.58 6.08
C VAL A 339 18.18 14.22 5.39
N TYR A 340 16.97 13.69 5.34
CA TYR A 340 16.64 12.45 4.64
C TYR A 340 16.87 12.59 3.12
N VAL A 341 16.26 13.59 2.47
CA VAL A 341 16.41 13.80 1.01
C VAL A 341 17.88 14.03 0.65
N ASP A 342 18.60 14.85 1.42
CA ASP A 342 20.01 15.17 1.16
C ASP A 342 20.90 13.92 1.21
N SER A 343 20.54 12.89 1.99
CA SER A 343 21.30 11.66 2.07
C SER A 343 21.33 10.84 0.76
N PHE A 344 20.35 11.05 -0.13
CA PHE A 344 20.27 10.34 -1.43
C PHE A 344 20.84 11.13 -2.60
N ARG A 345 21.04 12.44 -2.46
CA ARG A 345 21.45 13.32 -3.57
C ARG A 345 22.77 12.88 -4.22
N SER A 346 23.69 12.33 -3.44
CA SER A 346 25.06 12.04 -3.89
C SER A 346 25.35 10.56 -4.17
N ILE A 347 24.43 9.64 -3.84
CA ILE A 347 24.68 8.19 -3.89
C ILE A 347 24.00 7.48 -5.06
N TYR A 348 23.06 8.14 -5.75
CA TYR A 348 22.36 7.57 -6.90
C TYR A 348 22.75 8.28 -8.20
N GLY A 349 23.08 7.50 -9.24
CA GLY A 349 23.43 8.02 -10.56
C GLY A 349 22.31 8.83 -11.20
N VAL A 350 21.04 8.43 -11.00
CA VAL A 350 19.86 9.17 -11.47
C VAL A 350 19.73 10.58 -10.86
N ASN A 351 20.38 10.83 -9.73
CA ASN A 351 20.38 12.14 -9.07
C ASN A 351 21.56 13.04 -9.50
N SER A 352 22.43 12.56 -10.40
CA SER A 352 23.64 13.27 -10.79
C SER A 352 23.34 14.64 -11.40
N GLY A 353 24.03 15.67 -10.91
CA GLY A 353 23.88 17.04 -11.39
C GLY A 353 22.62 17.78 -10.93
N ILE A 354 21.75 17.16 -10.12
CA ILE A 354 20.57 17.81 -9.59
C ILE A 354 20.96 18.68 -8.37
N PRO A 355 20.77 20.01 -8.42
CA PRO A 355 21.20 20.91 -7.34
C PRO A 355 20.28 20.82 -6.11
N ALA A 356 20.79 21.32 -4.98
CA ALA A 356 19.97 21.58 -3.80
C ALA A 356 18.74 22.44 -4.14
N GLY A 357 17.64 22.22 -3.44
CA GLY A 357 16.35 22.87 -3.69
C GLY A 357 15.59 22.32 -4.90
N THR A 358 16.11 21.28 -5.56
CA THR A 358 15.40 20.51 -6.60
C THR A 358 15.15 19.08 -6.13
N ALA A 359 13.97 18.54 -6.45
CA ALA A 359 13.58 17.19 -6.07
C ALA A 359 14.49 16.14 -6.72
N VAL A 360 14.66 15.01 -6.03
CA VAL A 360 15.53 13.89 -6.41
C VAL A 360 14.83 12.56 -6.12
N ALA A 361 15.31 11.48 -6.74
CA ALA A 361 14.87 10.13 -6.41
C ALA A 361 15.40 9.71 -5.03
N VAL A 362 14.57 9.09 -4.20
CA VAL A 362 14.94 8.69 -2.82
C VAL A 362 14.59 7.22 -2.56
N GLY A 363 15.41 6.54 -1.76
CA GLY A 363 15.28 5.11 -1.42
C GLY A 363 14.60 4.87 -0.07
N ARG A 364 14.93 3.77 0.59
CA ARG A 364 14.53 3.52 1.99
C ARG A 364 15.45 4.26 2.96
N TYR A 365 16.72 3.90 2.94
CA TYR A 365 17.80 4.48 3.75
C TYR A 365 19.12 4.44 2.95
N PRO A 366 20.11 5.30 3.21
CA PRO A 366 21.30 5.43 2.37
C PRO A 366 22.25 4.23 2.42
N GLU A 367 22.17 3.40 3.47
CA GLU A 367 22.94 2.16 3.63
C GLU A 367 22.30 0.93 2.98
N ASP A 368 21.20 1.10 2.24
CA ASP A 368 20.42 0.00 1.66
C ASP A 368 21.26 -0.84 0.66
N VAL A 369 21.10 -2.16 0.76
CA VAL A 369 21.75 -3.16 -0.10
C VAL A 369 20.77 -4.13 -0.72
N TYR A 370 19.48 -4.06 -0.38
CA TYR A 370 18.45 -4.89 -0.99
C TYR A 370 18.32 -4.53 -2.47
N PHE A 371 18.55 -5.52 -3.34
CA PHE A 371 18.73 -5.30 -4.79
C PHE A 371 19.76 -4.20 -5.13
N ASN A 372 20.83 -4.09 -4.32
CA ASN A 372 21.89 -3.07 -4.39
C ASN A 372 21.52 -1.66 -3.89
N GLY A 373 20.35 -1.49 -3.25
CA GLY A 373 19.91 -0.22 -2.68
C GLY A 373 19.54 0.81 -3.75
N ASN A 374 18.25 0.97 -4.00
CA ASN A 374 17.73 1.81 -5.07
C ASN A 374 16.72 2.85 -4.57
N PRO A 375 16.34 3.82 -5.40
CA PRO A 375 15.10 4.54 -5.25
C PRO A 375 13.87 3.62 -5.19
N TRP A 376 12.89 4.01 -4.38
CA TRP A 376 11.59 3.37 -4.29
C TRP A 376 10.50 4.35 -4.75
N TYR A 377 9.53 3.86 -5.52
CA TYR A 377 8.40 4.69 -5.95
C TYR A 377 7.65 5.24 -4.73
N LEU A 378 7.31 4.37 -3.77
CA LEU A 378 6.59 4.77 -2.57
C LEU A 378 7.36 5.77 -1.71
N SER A 379 8.69 5.65 -1.59
CA SER A 379 9.49 6.62 -0.84
C SER A 379 9.51 8.00 -1.51
N THR A 380 9.59 8.01 -2.84
CA THR A 380 9.60 9.25 -3.63
C THR A 380 8.23 9.94 -3.59
N PHE A 381 7.13 9.18 -3.69
CA PHE A 381 5.78 9.72 -3.53
C PHE A 381 5.49 10.17 -2.09
N ALA A 382 5.99 9.46 -1.07
CA ALA A 382 5.82 9.84 0.34
C ALA A 382 6.42 11.22 0.66
N VAL A 383 7.57 11.56 0.06
CA VAL A 383 8.14 12.91 0.19
C VAL A 383 7.21 13.96 -0.41
N ALA A 384 6.67 13.70 -1.60
CA ALA A 384 5.70 14.60 -2.21
C ALA A 384 4.45 14.76 -1.32
N GLU A 385 3.94 13.65 -0.78
CA GLU A 385 2.77 13.63 0.11
C GLU A 385 3.00 14.48 1.37
N GLN A 386 4.13 14.32 2.06
CA GLN A 386 4.43 15.11 3.26
C GLN A 386 4.45 16.62 2.95
N LEU A 387 4.99 17.01 1.79
CA LEU A 387 4.99 18.41 1.36
C LEU A 387 3.58 18.91 1.02
N TYR A 388 2.74 18.10 0.37
CA TYR A 388 1.34 18.45 0.11
C TYR A 388 0.52 18.59 1.39
N ASP A 389 0.72 17.71 2.37
CA ASP A 389 0.08 17.79 3.68
C ASP A 389 0.48 19.08 4.40
N ALA A 390 1.77 19.44 4.36
CA ALA A 390 2.23 20.68 4.96
C ALA A 390 1.62 21.92 4.28
N LEU A 391 1.59 21.92 2.94
CA LEU A 391 0.94 22.96 2.14
C LEU A 391 -0.56 23.10 2.46
N TYR A 392 -1.26 21.98 2.64
CA TYR A 392 -2.68 21.97 3.01
C TYR A 392 -2.88 22.70 4.34
N VAL A 393 -2.11 22.35 5.37
CA VAL A 393 -2.22 22.97 6.70
C VAL A 393 -1.91 24.47 6.64
N TRP A 394 -0.80 24.87 6.03
CA TRP A 394 -0.43 26.29 5.95
C TRP A 394 -1.46 27.14 5.20
N LYS A 395 -2.04 26.62 4.13
CA LYS A 395 -3.11 27.30 3.39
C LYS A 395 -4.39 27.39 4.23
N LYS A 396 -4.74 26.31 4.94
CA LYS A 396 -5.93 26.25 5.81
C LYS A 396 -5.83 27.20 7.02
N THR A 397 -4.67 27.27 7.65
CA THR A 397 -4.45 28.15 8.81
C THR A 397 -4.11 29.58 8.42
N GLY A 398 -3.68 29.80 7.17
CA GLY A 398 -3.24 31.10 6.68
C GLY A 398 -1.94 31.59 7.34
N SER A 399 -1.09 30.68 7.81
CA SER A 399 0.13 31.01 8.55
C SER A 399 1.22 29.95 8.38
N ILE A 400 2.48 30.41 8.27
CA ILE A 400 3.69 29.58 8.29
C ILE A 400 4.62 30.11 9.38
N THR A 401 5.02 29.25 10.31
CA THR A 401 6.07 29.57 11.29
C THR A 401 7.36 28.85 10.92
N VAL A 402 8.41 29.63 10.66
CA VAL A 402 9.78 29.14 10.46
C VAL A 402 10.50 29.23 11.79
N THR A 403 10.98 28.10 12.30
CA THR A 403 11.75 28.02 13.55
C THR A 403 13.23 27.85 13.24
N SER A 404 14.09 27.90 14.25
CA SER A 404 15.51 27.54 14.08
C SER A 404 15.70 26.09 13.62
N THR A 405 14.82 25.18 14.03
CA THR A 405 14.84 23.76 13.64
C THR A 405 14.57 23.60 12.14
N SER A 406 13.53 24.25 11.62
CA SER A 406 13.13 24.11 10.21
C SER A 406 13.80 25.10 9.26
N LEU A 407 14.62 26.04 9.76
CA LEU A 407 15.20 27.11 8.96
C LEU A 407 15.99 26.59 7.75
N ALA A 408 16.76 25.53 7.93
CA ALA A 408 17.58 24.95 6.86
C ALA A 408 16.74 24.40 5.70
N PHE A 409 15.57 23.81 6.00
CA PHE A 409 14.60 23.37 4.98
C PHE A 409 14.09 24.55 4.16
N PHE A 410 13.65 25.62 4.83
CA PHE A 410 13.10 26.77 4.13
C PHE A 410 14.17 27.56 3.35
N GLN A 411 15.39 27.70 3.88
CA GLN A 411 16.48 28.41 3.20
C GLN A 411 16.97 27.72 1.94
N GLU A 412 16.85 26.40 1.85
CA GLU A 412 17.16 25.68 0.61
C GLU A 412 16.20 26.06 -0.54
N LEU A 413 14.94 26.39 -0.22
CA LEU A 413 13.91 26.73 -1.19
C LEU A 413 13.71 28.24 -1.38
N VAL A 414 13.94 29.01 -0.31
CA VAL A 414 13.78 30.48 -0.24
C VAL A 414 15.00 31.06 0.51
N PRO A 415 16.13 31.33 -0.16
CA PRO A 415 17.41 31.62 0.48
C PRO A 415 17.43 32.79 1.49
N SER A 416 16.59 33.79 1.30
CA SER A 416 16.53 34.98 2.15
C SER A 416 15.64 34.83 3.40
N VAL A 417 14.91 33.72 3.54
CA VAL A 417 13.96 33.51 4.64
C VAL A 417 14.67 33.46 6.01
N LYS A 418 13.98 33.97 7.04
CA LYS A 418 14.44 34.02 8.43
C LYS A 418 13.44 33.29 9.33
N ALA A 419 13.84 33.04 10.57
CA ALA A 419 12.89 32.57 11.57
C ALA A 419 11.82 33.64 11.84
N GLY A 420 10.57 33.22 12.02
CA GLY A 420 9.43 34.12 12.20
C GLY A 420 8.13 33.50 11.72
N THR A 421 7.03 34.19 11.96
CA THR A 421 5.69 33.79 11.53
C THR A 421 5.24 34.68 10.38
N TYR A 422 4.83 34.05 9.28
CA TYR A 422 4.43 34.70 8.03
C TYR A 422 2.94 34.43 7.78
N ALA A 423 2.13 35.47 7.85
CA ALA A 423 0.70 35.40 7.54
C ALA A 423 0.48 35.26 6.02
N SER A 424 -0.69 34.73 5.64
CA SER A 424 -1.08 34.49 4.23
C SER A 424 -1.06 35.72 3.34
N SER A 425 -1.20 36.92 3.91
CA SER A 425 -1.11 38.19 3.20
C SER A 425 0.32 38.63 2.86
N SER A 426 1.34 37.98 3.43
CA SER A 426 2.74 38.35 3.22
C SER A 426 3.29 37.78 1.90
N SER A 427 4.21 38.52 1.28
CA SER A 427 4.96 38.04 0.11
C SER A 427 5.84 36.83 0.45
N THR A 428 6.36 36.74 1.67
CA THR A 428 7.16 35.61 2.14
C THR A 428 6.34 34.32 2.20
N PHE A 429 5.11 34.38 2.74
CA PHE A 429 4.20 33.22 2.74
C PHE A 429 3.95 32.73 1.32
N THR A 430 3.61 33.64 0.41
CA THR A 430 3.37 33.32 -1.01
C THR A 430 4.59 32.67 -1.66
N SER A 431 5.79 33.21 -1.38
CA SER A 431 7.06 32.68 -1.90
C SER A 431 7.34 31.26 -1.39
N ILE A 432 7.16 31.02 -0.09
CA ILE A 432 7.32 29.69 0.50
C ILE A 432 6.32 28.70 -0.10
N VAL A 433 5.03 29.04 -0.14
CA VAL A 433 3.98 28.16 -0.69
C VAL A 433 4.29 27.79 -2.14
N ASN A 434 4.69 28.75 -2.96
CA ASN A 434 5.02 28.50 -4.36
C ASN A 434 6.27 27.63 -4.53
N ALA A 435 7.33 27.90 -3.76
CA ALA A 435 8.57 27.14 -3.80
C ALA A 435 8.35 25.70 -3.33
N VAL A 436 7.67 25.50 -2.21
CA VAL A 436 7.36 24.16 -1.67
C VAL A 436 6.40 23.40 -2.59
N SER A 437 5.39 24.06 -3.18
CA SER A 437 4.51 23.41 -4.17
C SER A 437 5.30 22.92 -5.39
N THR A 438 6.25 23.72 -5.87
CA THR A 438 7.12 23.36 -7.00
C THR A 438 8.06 22.21 -6.63
N TYR A 439 8.56 22.20 -5.39
CA TYR A 439 9.42 21.14 -4.88
C TYR A 439 8.66 19.81 -4.76
N ALA A 440 7.42 19.83 -4.25
CA ALA A 440 6.54 18.67 -4.16
C ALA A 440 6.19 18.07 -5.54
N ASP A 441 5.76 18.93 -6.49
CA ASP A 441 5.53 18.53 -7.88
C ASP A 441 6.82 17.97 -8.53
N GLY A 442 7.99 18.43 -8.06
CA GLY A 442 9.29 17.90 -8.45
C GLY A 442 9.46 16.42 -8.16
N PHE A 443 9.04 15.93 -6.98
CA PHE A 443 9.18 14.51 -6.63
C PHE A 443 8.23 13.62 -7.44
N VAL A 444 7.00 14.09 -7.69
CA VAL A 444 6.07 13.39 -8.59
C VAL A 444 6.65 13.33 -10.01
N SER A 445 7.19 14.45 -10.49
CA SER A 445 7.83 14.51 -11.80
C SER A 445 9.09 13.65 -11.89
N GLU A 446 9.85 13.51 -10.81
CA GLU A 446 11.06 12.68 -10.79
C GLU A 446 10.69 11.20 -10.88
N ALA A 447 9.73 10.74 -10.07
CA ALA A 447 9.21 9.38 -10.16
C ALA A 447 8.63 9.09 -11.56
N ALA A 448 7.85 10.02 -12.12
CA ALA A 448 7.21 9.88 -13.43
C ALA A 448 8.18 9.62 -14.58
N LYS A 449 9.44 10.08 -14.51
CA LYS A 449 10.47 9.80 -15.53
C LYS A 449 10.77 8.30 -15.66
N TYR A 450 10.58 7.56 -14.58
CA TYR A 450 10.95 6.16 -14.45
C TYR A 450 9.71 5.25 -14.38
N VAL A 451 8.52 5.79 -14.57
CA VAL A 451 7.30 5.00 -14.76
C VAL A 451 7.25 4.54 -16.23
N PRO A 452 7.16 3.23 -16.52
CA PRO A 452 7.03 2.74 -17.88
C PRO A 452 5.74 3.23 -18.55
N SER A 453 5.68 3.12 -19.88
CA SER A 453 4.55 3.62 -20.68
C SER A 453 3.20 2.96 -20.37
N ASP A 454 3.20 1.80 -19.72
CA ASP A 454 1.99 1.07 -19.31
C ASP A 454 1.48 1.46 -17.91
N GLY A 455 2.17 2.36 -17.20
CA GLY A 455 1.83 2.76 -15.83
C GLY A 455 2.04 1.65 -14.80
N SER A 456 2.89 0.66 -15.08
CA SER A 456 3.30 -0.31 -14.08
C SER A 456 4.19 0.36 -13.02
N LEU A 457 3.91 0.11 -11.74
CA LEU A 457 4.74 0.55 -10.63
C LEU A 457 5.26 -0.69 -9.91
N SER A 458 6.55 -0.98 -10.08
CA SER A 458 7.25 -1.98 -9.28
C SER A 458 7.54 -1.42 -7.88
N GLU A 459 8.28 -2.19 -7.09
CA GLU A 459 8.82 -1.74 -5.80
C GLU A 459 9.90 -0.66 -5.98
N GLN A 460 10.86 -0.90 -6.89
CA GLN A 460 12.06 -0.09 -7.06
C GLN A 460 12.27 0.34 -8.50
N PHE A 461 13.08 1.39 -8.71
CA PHE A 461 13.69 1.72 -10.00
C PHE A 461 15.19 1.94 -9.83
N ASP A 462 16.00 1.41 -10.75
CA ASP A 462 17.44 1.25 -10.60
C ASP A 462 18.15 2.58 -10.38
N LYS A 463 19.07 2.62 -9.40
CA LYS A 463 19.74 3.88 -9.00
C LYS A 463 20.59 4.54 -10.08
N ASN A 464 20.96 3.84 -11.15
CA ASN A 464 21.83 4.38 -12.20
C ASN A 464 21.08 4.62 -13.51
N THR A 465 20.21 3.70 -13.89
CA THR A 465 19.53 3.66 -15.18
C THR A 465 18.06 4.08 -15.08
N GLY A 466 17.47 4.01 -13.88
CA GLY A 466 16.06 4.29 -13.65
C GLY A 466 15.11 3.20 -14.17
N THR A 467 15.62 2.02 -14.56
CA THR A 467 14.75 0.93 -15.01
C THR A 467 14.04 0.26 -13.82
N PRO A 468 12.73 -0.05 -13.93
CA PRO A 468 12.02 -0.79 -12.87
C PRO A 468 12.68 -2.13 -12.55
N LEU A 469 12.74 -2.48 -11.25
CA LEU A 469 13.26 -3.76 -10.76
C LEU A 469 12.58 -4.18 -9.45
N SER A 470 12.99 -5.34 -8.92
CA SER A 470 12.35 -6.02 -7.78
C SER A 470 10.89 -6.39 -8.10
N ALA A 471 10.05 -6.55 -7.09
CA ALA A 471 8.66 -6.98 -7.23
C ALA A 471 7.87 -6.07 -8.19
N VAL A 472 7.35 -6.65 -9.26
CA VAL A 472 6.51 -5.95 -10.24
C VAL A 472 5.12 -5.66 -9.68
N HIS A 473 4.44 -4.60 -10.14
CA HIS A 473 3.07 -4.29 -9.72
C HIS A 473 2.88 -4.31 -8.19
N LEU A 474 3.76 -3.64 -7.42
CA LEU A 474 3.66 -3.61 -5.97
C LEU A 474 2.42 -2.82 -5.54
N THR A 475 1.53 -3.46 -4.78
CA THR A 475 0.24 -2.88 -4.36
C THR A 475 0.42 -1.60 -3.55
N TRP A 476 1.46 -1.54 -2.71
CA TRP A 476 1.78 -0.35 -1.93
C TRP A 476 2.30 0.81 -2.80
N SER A 477 3.08 0.55 -3.87
CA SER A 477 3.48 1.60 -4.82
C SER A 477 2.26 2.30 -5.43
N TYR A 478 1.24 1.54 -5.84
CA TYR A 478 -0.02 2.11 -6.33
C TYR A 478 -0.75 2.91 -5.26
N ALA A 479 -0.87 2.38 -4.03
CA ALA A 479 -1.50 3.10 -2.94
C ALA A 479 -0.80 4.43 -2.65
N SER A 480 0.53 4.44 -2.60
CA SER A 480 1.34 5.65 -2.32
C SER A 480 1.17 6.74 -3.37
N PHE A 481 1.04 6.37 -4.66
CA PHE A 481 0.72 7.32 -5.72
C PHE A 481 -0.68 7.92 -5.54
N LEU A 482 -1.68 7.08 -5.25
CA LEU A 482 -3.07 7.52 -5.06
C LEU A 482 -3.24 8.42 -3.83
N THR A 483 -2.51 8.16 -2.74
CA THR A 483 -2.54 9.01 -1.54
C THR A 483 -1.84 10.35 -1.78
N ALA A 484 -0.64 10.35 -2.36
CA ALA A 484 0.11 11.58 -2.65
C ALA A 484 -0.67 12.52 -3.57
N THR A 485 -1.30 11.98 -4.62
CA THR A 485 -2.10 12.76 -5.57
C THR A 485 -3.42 13.26 -4.99
N ALA A 486 -4.03 12.52 -4.07
CA ALA A 486 -5.16 13.02 -3.29
C ALA A 486 -4.74 14.24 -2.44
N ARG A 487 -3.61 14.18 -1.73
CA ARG A 487 -3.11 15.34 -0.95
C ARG A 487 -2.81 16.54 -1.83
N ARG A 488 -2.22 16.33 -3.01
CA ARG A 488 -2.02 17.39 -4.01
C ARG A 488 -3.34 18.09 -4.37
N ALA A 489 -4.42 17.34 -4.50
CA ALA A 489 -5.77 17.85 -4.79
C ALA A 489 -6.48 18.48 -3.57
N GLY A 490 -5.82 18.56 -2.40
CA GLY A 490 -6.42 19.09 -1.17
C GLY A 490 -7.40 18.12 -0.50
N ILE A 491 -7.32 16.84 -0.86
CA ILE A 491 -8.19 15.78 -0.36
C ILE A 491 -7.50 15.10 0.83
N VAL A 492 -8.04 15.32 2.03
CA VAL A 492 -7.45 14.86 3.30
C VAL A 492 -8.33 13.79 3.98
N PRO A 493 -7.74 12.85 4.74
CA PRO A 493 -8.50 11.83 5.44
C PRO A 493 -9.27 12.42 6.64
N PRO A 494 -10.25 11.67 7.20
CA PRO A 494 -10.89 12.05 8.45
C PRO A 494 -9.88 12.21 9.59
N SER A 495 -10.14 13.19 10.47
CA SER A 495 -9.35 13.41 11.68
C SER A 495 -9.38 12.17 12.59
N TRP A 496 -8.24 11.91 13.23
CA TRP A 496 -8.03 10.80 14.15
C TRP A 496 -7.74 11.27 15.57
N VAL A 497 -7.26 12.49 15.74
CA VAL A 497 -6.83 13.01 17.04
C VAL A 497 -8.04 13.43 17.87
N SER A 498 -8.07 13.01 19.14
CA SER A 498 -9.02 13.48 20.15
C SER A 498 -8.36 14.49 21.09
N SER A 499 -9.16 15.25 21.85
CA SER A 499 -8.64 16.27 22.77
C SER A 499 -7.60 15.70 23.74
N GLY A 500 -6.43 16.32 23.82
CA GLY A 500 -5.33 15.91 24.70
C GLY A 500 -4.42 14.80 24.16
N ALA A 501 -4.75 14.17 23.02
CA ALA A 501 -3.98 13.06 22.47
C ALA A 501 -2.60 13.46 21.90
N ASN A 502 -2.28 14.75 21.81
CA ASN A 502 -0.94 15.26 21.48
C ASN A 502 -0.19 15.82 22.71
N THR A 503 -0.69 15.60 23.93
CA THR A 503 -0.03 16.08 25.16
C THR A 503 0.96 15.04 25.66
N VAL A 504 2.25 15.37 25.62
CA VAL A 504 3.32 14.51 26.12
C VAL A 504 3.32 14.53 27.66
N PRO A 505 3.24 13.36 28.33
CA PRO A 505 3.40 13.28 29.79
C PRO A 505 4.74 13.85 30.28
N SER A 506 4.77 14.39 31.51
CA SER A 506 6.00 14.92 32.11
C SER A 506 7.08 13.84 32.36
N SER A 507 6.66 12.59 32.52
CA SER A 507 7.55 11.43 32.69
C SER A 507 7.03 10.25 31.86
N CYS A 508 7.95 9.57 31.18
CA CYS A 508 7.63 8.36 30.42
C CYS A 508 7.76 7.12 31.29
N SER A 509 6.84 6.17 31.15
CA SER A 509 6.93 4.82 31.69
C SER A 509 6.58 3.80 30.61
N GLY A 510 7.20 2.62 30.66
CA GLY A 510 6.91 1.50 29.77
C GLY A 510 5.61 0.77 30.12
N THR A 511 4.55 1.49 30.47
CA THR A 511 3.29 0.91 30.97
C THR A 511 2.58 0.15 29.87
N THR A 512 2.28 -1.12 30.12
CA THR A 512 1.48 -2.00 29.25
C THR A 512 0.28 -2.53 30.02
N VAL A 513 -0.77 -2.93 29.31
CA VAL A 513 -1.94 -3.60 29.89
C VAL A 513 -2.13 -4.93 29.17
N ALA A 514 -2.18 -6.04 29.92
CA ALA A 514 -2.47 -7.34 29.35
C ALA A 514 -3.86 -7.36 28.73
N GLY A 515 -3.94 -7.79 27.47
CA GLY A 515 -5.17 -7.91 26.71
C GLY A 515 -5.91 -9.21 26.99
N SER A 516 -7.22 -9.19 26.75
CA SER A 516 -8.01 -10.41 26.56
C SER A 516 -8.32 -10.56 25.07
N TYR A 517 -8.06 -11.75 24.54
CA TYR A 517 -8.23 -12.04 23.12
C TYR A 517 -9.31 -13.10 22.95
N SER A 518 -10.14 -12.94 21.92
CA SER A 518 -11.14 -13.95 21.57
C SER A 518 -11.33 -13.99 20.07
N SER A 519 -11.49 -15.18 19.50
CA SER A 519 -11.76 -15.35 18.08
C SER A 519 -13.01 -14.56 17.66
N PRO A 520 -12.90 -13.62 16.72
CA PRO A 520 -14.08 -13.07 16.06
C PRO A 520 -14.81 -14.18 15.29
N THR A 521 -16.12 -14.07 15.15
CA THR A 521 -16.95 -15.13 14.52
C THR A 521 -17.82 -14.62 13.37
N ALA A 522 -18.14 -13.33 13.33
CA ALA A 522 -19.00 -12.76 12.30
C ALA A 522 -18.20 -12.43 11.03
N THR A 523 -18.55 -13.09 9.92
CA THR A 523 -17.86 -12.95 8.62
C THR A 523 -18.75 -12.39 7.50
N SER A 524 -20.02 -12.08 7.79
CA SER A 524 -21.00 -11.61 6.82
C SER A 524 -21.58 -10.25 7.19
N PHE A 525 -21.61 -9.33 6.22
CA PHE A 525 -22.22 -8.01 6.38
C PHE A 525 -23.70 -8.00 5.96
N PRO A 526 -24.54 -7.15 6.57
CA PRO A 526 -25.89 -6.90 6.05
C PRO A 526 -25.84 -6.43 4.59
N PRO A 527 -26.78 -6.87 3.73
CA PRO A 527 -26.78 -6.44 2.33
C PRO A 527 -27.13 -4.95 2.21
N SER A 528 -26.61 -4.31 1.16
CA SER A 528 -27.01 -2.97 0.72
C SER A 528 -26.93 -1.89 1.79
N GLN A 529 -25.81 -1.82 2.53
CA GLN A 529 -25.55 -0.72 3.46
C GLN A 529 -25.19 0.57 2.69
N THR A 530 -26.19 1.25 2.13
CA THR A 530 -26.04 2.46 1.30
C THR A 530 -25.90 3.73 2.14
N PRO A 531 -25.35 4.83 1.59
CA PRO A 531 -25.26 6.09 2.33
C PRO A 531 -26.65 6.62 2.70
N LYS A 532 -26.73 7.35 3.83
CA LYS A 532 -27.95 7.99 4.31
C LYS A 532 -28.49 9.04 3.34
N THR A 533 -27.59 9.73 2.64
CA THR A 533 -27.91 10.69 1.58
C THR A 533 -27.86 10.02 0.21
N ALA A 534 -28.59 10.55 -0.77
CA ALA A 534 -28.63 9.98 -2.12
C ALA A 534 -27.21 9.76 -2.67
N ALA A 535 -26.92 8.52 -3.06
CA ALA A 535 -25.64 8.15 -3.65
C ALA A 535 -25.54 8.76 -5.07
N THR A 536 -24.46 9.49 -5.34
CA THR A 536 -24.17 10.09 -6.65
C THR A 536 -23.06 9.36 -7.41
N GLY A 537 -22.45 8.33 -6.81
CA GLY A 537 -21.33 7.57 -7.38
C GLY A 537 -21.76 6.36 -8.20
N THR A 538 -21.05 6.10 -9.31
CA THR A 538 -21.08 4.84 -10.04
C THR A 538 -20.00 3.90 -9.51
N SER A 539 -20.27 2.59 -9.46
CA SER A 539 -19.29 1.60 -9.04
C SER A 539 -18.05 1.57 -9.93
N PHE A 540 -16.87 1.35 -9.33
CA PHE A 540 -15.62 1.14 -10.04
C PHE A 540 -15.79 0.03 -11.09
N THR A 541 -15.36 0.33 -12.31
CA THR A 541 -15.31 -0.62 -13.43
C THR A 541 -13.85 -0.83 -13.81
N PRO A 542 -13.33 -2.06 -13.81
CA PRO A 542 -11.97 -2.37 -14.25
C PRO A 542 -11.69 -1.88 -15.67
N ILE A 543 -10.43 -1.58 -15.97
CA ILE A 543 -10.00 -1.24 -17.33
C ILE A 543 -10.26 -2.43 -18.25
N ALA A 544 -10.91 -2.17 -19.39
CA ALA A 544 -11.27 -3.20 -20.36
C ALA A 544 -10.03 -3.80 -21.05
N CYS A 545 -10.14 -5.08 -21.39
CA CYS A 545 -9.07 -5.93 -21.90
C CYS A 545 -9.68 -7.12 -22.61
N ALA A 546 -8.90 -7.79 -23.46
CA ALA A 546 -9.37 -8.99 -24.15
C ALA A 546 -9.47 -10.18 -23.19
N THR A 547 -10.42 -11.07 -23.46
CA THR A 547 -10.43 -12.42 -22.87
C THR A 547 -9.29 -13.24 -23.49
N PRO A 548 -8.36 -13.79 -22.69
CA PRO A 548 -7.25 -14.56 -23.22
C PRO A 548 -7.72 -15.93 -23.72
N THR A 549 -7.02 -16.48 -24.71
CA THR A 549 -7.22 -17.87 -25.18
C THR A 549 -6.29 -18.86 -24.46
N SER A 550 -5.24 -18.36 -23.82
CA SER A 550 -4.31 -19.13 -22.99
C SER A 550 -3.96 -18.34 -21.72
N VAL A 551 -3.88 -19.05 -20.60
CA VAL A 551 -3.54 -18.51 -19.29
C VAL A 551 -2.30 -19.23 -18.78
N ALA A 552 -1.33 -18.46 -18.28
CA ALA A 552 -0.19 -19.02 -17.56
C ALA A 552 -0.62 -19.42 -16.14
N VAL A 553 -0.73 -20.73 -15.90
CA VAL A 553 -1.06 -21.29 -14.58
C VAL A 553 0.23 -21.67 -13.88
N THR A 554 0.57 -20.94 -12.82
CA THR A 554 1.74 -21.24 -11.98
C THR A 554 1.33 -22.20 -10.89
N PHE A 555 1.79 -23.45 -10.97
CA PHE A 555 1.61 -24.43 -9.90
C PHE A 555 2.57 -24.09 -8.77
N HIS A 556 2.05 -23.94 -7.56
CA HIS A 556 2.75 -23.50 -6.35
C HIS A 556 2.48 -24.53 -5.24
N GLU A 557 3.41 -25.47 -5.08
CA GLU A 557 3.21 -26.71 -4.33
C GLU A 557 4.13 -26.80 -3.11
N LEU A 558 3.56 -27.03 -1.94
CA LEU A 558 4.32 -27.30 -0.71
C LEU A 558 4.52 -28.82 -0.54
N ALA A 559 5.70 -29.30 -0.94
CA ALA A 559 6.05 -30.73 -0.91
C ALA A 559 7.45 -30.96 -0.33
N THR A 560 7.52 -31.64 0.82
CA THR A 560 8.81 -31.98 1.46
C THR A 560 9.54 -33.03 0.62
N THR A 561 10.80 -32.76 0.30
CA THR A 561 11.66 -33.64 -0.51
C THR A 561 13.02 -33.86 0.15
N VAL A 562 13.73 -34.91 -0.30
CA VAL A 562 15.15 -35.15 0.02
C VAL A 562 16.04 -34.93 -1.21
N PRO A 563 17.36 -34.71 -1.05
CA PRO A 563 18.26 -34.52 -2.19
C PRO A 563 18.14 -35.64 -3.24
N GLY A 564 18.06 -35.25 -4.51
CA GLY A 564 17.88 -36.17 -5.64
C GLY A 564 16.43 -36.44 -6.03
N GLN A 565 15.45 -35.88 -5.31
CA GLN A 565 14.04 -35.90 -5.71
C GLN A 565 13.67 -34.67 -6.56
N THR A 566 12.65 -34.82 -7.41
CA THR A 566 12.09 -33.73 -8.21
C THR A 566 10.57 -33.83 -8.21
N ILE A 567 9.89 -32.73 -7.89
CA ILE A 567 8.44 -32.63 -8.01
C ILE A 567 8.08 -32.31 -9.46
N LYS A 568 7.11 -33.04 -10.02
CA LYS A 568 6.49 -32.73 -11.30
C LYS A 568 4.97 -32.66 -11.16
N VAL A 569 4.34 -31.90 -12.05
CA VAL A 569 2.88 -31.91 -12.25
C VAL A 569 2.53 -32.68 -13.52
N VAL A 570 1.55 -33.57 -13.42
CA VAL A 570 1.02 -34.40 -14.51
C VAL A 570 -0.50 -34.30 -14.54
N GLY A 571 -1.11 -34.36 -15.72
CA GLY A 571 -2.56 -34.21 -15.84
C GLY A 571 -3.11 -34.58 -17.20
N ASN A 572 -4.44 -34.50 -17.33
CA ASN A 572 -5.16 -34.87 -18.55
C ASN A 572 -4.85 -33.95 -19.75
N ALA A 573 -4.49 -32.68 -19.50
CA ALA A 573 -4.16 -31.74 -20.55
C ALA A 573 -2.86 -32.13 -21.27
N GLN A 574 -2.79 -31.86 -22.58
CA GLN A 574 -1.59 -32.13 -23.38
C GLN A 574 -0.34 -31.44 -22.81
N ALA A 575 -0.48 -30.19 -22.34
CA ALA A 575 0.60 -29.43 -21.73
C ALA A 575 1.08 -30.00 -20.38
N LEU A 576 0.28 -30.89 -19.76
CA LEU A 576 0.63 -31.63 -18.53
C LEU A 576 0.97 -33.10 -18.81
N GLY A 577 1.17 -33.46 -20.08
CA GLY A 577 1.67 -34.78 -20.48
C GLY A 577 0.62 -35.87 -20.63
N ASN A 578 -0.68 -35.58 -20.57
CA ASN A 578 -1.77 -36.57 -20.71
C ASN A 578 -1.55 -37.80 -19.80
N TRP A 579 -1.31 -37.54 -18.52
CA TRP A 579 -0.98 -38.52 -17.45
C TRP A 579 0.34 -39.30 -17.62
N SER A 580 1.16 -38.98 -18.62
CA SER A 580 2.50 -39.57 -18.76
C SER A 580 3.50 -38.96 -17.77
N THR A 581 4.02 -39.79 -16.86
CA THR A 581 5.03 -39.37 -15.85
C THR A 581 6.35 -38.89 -16.48
N SER A 582 6.71 -39.42 -17.64
CA SER A 582 7.88 -38.97 -18.40
C SER A 582 7.68 -37.60 -19.05
N ALA A 583 6.43 -37.23 -19.39
CA ALA A 583 6.07 -35.96 -20.00
C ALA A 583 5.54 -34.92 -19.00
N GLY A 584 5.50 -35.26 -17.70
CA GLY A 584 5.13 -34.33 -16.65
C GLY A 584 6.07 -33.12 -16.56
N VAL A 585 5.50 -31.97 -16.20
CA VAL A 585 6.24 -30.72 -16.10
C VAL A 585 6.99 -30.69 -14.77
N ALA A 586 8.32 -30.62 -14.82
CA ALA A 586 9.14 -30.48 -13.62
C ALA A 586 9.00 -29.08 -13.02
N LEU A 587 8.78 -29.01 -11.71
CA LEU A 587 8.76 -27.78 -10.94
C LEU A 587 10.17 -27.40 -10.49
N ASN A 588 10.37 -26.14 -10.14
CA ASN A 588 11.64 -25.60 -9.65
C ASN A 588 11.60 -25.42 -8.13
N ALA A 589 12.69 -25.79 -7.44
CA ALA A 589 12.90 -25.60 -6.01
C ALA A 589 13.57 -24.26 -5.66
N VAL A 590 13.45 -23.23 -6.52
CA VAL A 590 14.13 -21.92 -6.36
C VAL A 590 13.76 -21.21 -5.05
N ASN A 591 12.54 -21.42 -4.56
CA ASN A 591 12.05 -20.85 -3.30
C ASN A 591 11.99 -21.90 -2.16
N TYR A 592 12.58 -23.08 -2.33
CA TYR A 592 12.47 -24.16 -1.35
C TYR A 592 13.26 -23.86 -0.07
N ALA A 593 12.61 -23.99 1.08
CA ALA A 593 13.24 -24.05 2.39
C ALA A 593 12.74 -25.27 3.18
N SER A 594 13.55 -25.81 4.10
CA SER A 594 13.16 -27.01 4.86
C SER A 594 11.87 -26.83 5.69
N ASN A 595 11.59 -25.60 6.13
CA ASN A 595 10.36 -25.23 6.85
C ASN A 595 9.34 -24.51 5.96
N HIS A 596 9.58 -24.41 4.65
CA HIS A 596 8.64 -23.89 3.65
C HIS A 596 8.99 -24.54 2.30
N PRO A 597 8.58 -25.81 2.09
CA PRO A 597 9.13 -26.67 1.04
C PRO A 597 8.49 -26.40 -0.32
N LEU A 598 8.62 -25.16 -0.82
CA LEU A 598 7.97 -24.67 -2.02
C LEU A 598 8.65 -25.15 -3.31
N TRP A 599 7.86 -25.77 -4.18
CA TRP A 599 8.15 -26.07 -5.58
C TRP A 599 7.21 -25.29 -6.49
N ILE A 600 7.75 -24.68 -7.55
CA ILE A 600 6.98 -23.76 -8.40
C ILE A 600 7.28 -23.91 -9.89
N GLY A 601 6.25 -23.76 -10.74
CA GLY A 601 6.44 -23.77 -12.19
C GLY A 601 5.21 -23.32 -13.01
N PRO A 602 5.37 -22.42 -13.99
CA PRO A 602 4.28 -22.01 -14.88
C PRO A 602 4.04 -23.01 -16.01
N VAL A 603 2.75 -23.24 -16.34
CA VAL A 603 2.30 -23.99 -17.51
C VAL A 603 1.23 -23.16 -18.22
N ASN A 604 1.39 -22.96 -19.53
CA ASN A 604 0.35 -22.32 -20.34
C ASN A 604 -0.76 -23.33 -20.64
N LEU A 605 -1.95 -23.06 -20.12
CA LEU A 605 -3.14 -23.87 -20.35
C LEU A 605 -4.16 -23.07 -21.15
N LYS A 606 -5.06 -23.76 -21.85
CA LYS A 606 -6.10 -23.14 -22.65
C LYS A 606 -7.20 -22.59 -21.73
N ALA A 607 -7.59 -21.34 -21.97
CA ALA A 607 -8.62 -20.67 -21.17
C ALA A 607 -9.96 -21.41 -21.27
N GLY A 608 -10.62 -21.64 -20.13
CA GLY A 608 -11.91 -22.34 -20.04
C GLY A 608 -11.83 -23.87 -20.00
N ASP A 609 -10.65 -24.47 -20.19
CA ASP A 609 -10.51 -25.92 -20.09
C ASP A 609 -10.60 -26.38 -18.62
N VAL A 610 -11.25 -27.52 -18.40
CA VAL A 610 -11.26 -28.23 -17.11
C VAL A 610 -10.11 -29.23 -17.12
N VAL A 611 -9.16 -29.03 -16.22
CA VAL A 611 -7.95 -29.82 -16.10
C VAL A 611 -8.01 -30.66 -14.83
N GLU A 612 -7.69 -31.94 -14.97
CA GLU A 612 -7.40 -32.82 -13.85
C GLU A 612 -5.88 -33.04 -13.78
N TYR A 613 -5.30 -32.94 -12.59
CA TYR A 613 -3.86 -33.12 -12.39
C TYR A 613 -3.53 -33.74 -11.03
N LYS A 614 -2.28 -34.21 -10.91
CA LYS A 614 -1.63 -34.60 -9.66
C LYS A 614 -0.16 -34.20 -9.67
N TYR A 615 0.39 -34.05 -8.47
CA TYR A 615 1.82 -33.99 -8.25
C TYR A 615 2.44 -35.39 -8.14
N ILE A 616 3.65 -35.53 -8.67
CA ILE A 616 4.47 -36.72 -8.52
C ILE A 616 5.86 -36.33 -8.02
N ASN A 617 6.42 -37.15 -7.14
CA ASN A 617 7.80 -37.09 -6.69
C ASN A 617 8.61 -38.15 -7.45
N VAL A 618 9.59 -37.70 -8.22
CA VAL A 618 10.48 -38.56 -9.00
C VAL A 618 11.83 -38.67 -8.30
N GLY A 619 12.19 -39.88 -7.89
CA GLY A 619 13.49 -40.18 -7.28
C GLY A 619 14.63 -40.20 -8.28
N SER A 620 15.87 -40.07 -7.78
CA SER A 620 17.08 -40.12 -8.62
C SER A 620 17.28 -41.43 -9.38
N ASP A 621 16.64 -42.52 -8.92
CA ASP A 621 16.61 -43.83 -9.56
C ASP A 621 15.48 -43.98 -10.61
N GLY A 622 14.69 -42.93 -10.82
CA GLY A 622 13.54 -42.91 -11.71
C GLY A 622 12.24 -43.46 -11.11
N SER A 623 12.24 -43.84 -9.82
CA SER A 623 10.99 -44.22 -9.12
C SER A 623 10.01 -43.05 -9.08
N VAL A 624 8.71 -43.35 -9.26
CA VAL A 624 7.65 -42.33 -9.26
C VAL A 624 6.69 -42.60 -8.12
N THR A 625 6.55 -41.63 -7.22
CA THR A 625 5.56 -41.62 -6.14
C THR A 625 4.50 -40.59 -6.48
N TRP A 626 3.23 -41.01 -6.54
CA TRP A 626 2.10 -40.12 -6.70
C TRP A 626 1.62 -39.63 -5.33
N GLU A 627 1.09 -38.42 -5.28
CA GLU A 627 0.29 -38.00 -4.13
C GLU A 627 -1.02 -38.82 -4.05
N ALA A 628 -1.66 -38.77 -2.87
CA ALA A 628 -2.90 -39.49 -2.60
C ALA A 628 -4.06 -39.06 -3.51
N ASP A 629 -5.14 -39.85 -3.53
CA ASP A 629 -6.40 -39.44 -4.17
C ASP A 629 -7.14 -38.40 -3.29
N PRO A 630 -7.96 -37.53 -3.90
CA PRO A 630 -8.37 -37.49 -5.31
C PRO A 630 -7.46 -36.67 -6.24
N ASN A 631 -7.62 -36.83 -7.56
CA ASN A 631 -7.09 -35.86 -8.53
C ASN A 631 -7.52 -34.44 -8.17
N HIS A 632 -6.61 -33.47 -8.31
CA HIS A 632 -6.99 -32.07 -8.31
C HIS A 632 -7.79 -31.78 -9.58
N THR A 633 -8.85 -30.99 -9.47
CA THR A 633 -9.63 -30.49 -10.61
C THR A 633 -9.59 -28.97 -10.61
N TYR A 634 -9.21 -28.37 -11.74
CA TYR A 634 -9.11 -26.92 -11.89
C TYR A 634 -9.64 -26.46 -13.24
N THR A 635 -10.56 -25.50 -13.22
CA THR A 635 -11.05 -24.83 -14.43
C THR A 635 -10.19 -23.61 -14.70
N VAL A 636 -9.46 -23.62 -15.81
CA VAL A 636 -8.61 -22.50 -16.23
C VAL A 636 -9.50 -21.28 -16.52
N PRO A 637 -9.21 -20.10 -15.94
CA PRO A 637 -10.07 -18.94 -16.12
C PRO A 637 -10.21 -18.52 -17.59
N ALA A 638 -11.41 -18.10 -17.97
CA ALA A 638 -11.70 -17.44 -19.24
C ALA A 638 -12.27 -16.03 -18.99
N VAL A 639 -11.54 -15.26 -18.18
CA VAL A 639 -11.94 -13.93 -17.71
C VAL A 639 -11.04 -12.88 -18.36
N ALA A 640 -11.63 -11.78 -18.83
CA ALA A 640 -10.88 -10.66 -19.37
C ALA A 640 -9.80 -10.18 -18.39
N CYS A 641 -8.62 -9.82 -18.90
CA CYS A 641 -7.43 -9.39 -18.15
C CYS A 641 -6.70 -10.48 -17.35
N VAL A 642 -7.33 -11.63 -17.09
CA VAL A 642 -6.72 -12.71 -16.29
C VAL A 642 -5.82 -13.57 -17.17
N THR A 643 -4.61 -13.09 -17.46
CA THR A 643 -3.64 -13.76 -18.34
C THR A 643 -2.71 -14.72 -17.59
N ALA A 644 -2.64 -14.61 -16.26
CA ALA A 644 -1.87 -15.48 -15.39
C ALA A 644 -2.59 -15.69 -14.06
N VAL A 645 -2.40 -16.86 -13.47
CA VAL A 645 -2.91 -17.23 -12.14
C VAL A 645 -1.88 -18.09 -11.42
N VAL A 646 -1.99 -18.15 -10.10
CA VAL A 646 -1.20 -19.05 -9.26
C VAL A 646 -2.17 -20.03 -8.61
N LYS A 647 -1.85 -21.32 -8.68
CA LYS A 647 -2.58 -22.38 -8.01
C LYS A 647 -1.75 -22.85 -6.83
N GLU A 648 -2.11 -22.39 -5.63
CA GLU A 648 -1.51 -22.84 -4.37
C GLU A 648 -2.10 -24.21 -3.98
N ASP A 649 -1.22 -25.18 -3.77
CA ASP A 649 -1.51 -26.55 -3.33
C ASP A 649 -0.57 -26.97 -2.19
N THR A 650 -0.91 -28.10 -1.56
CA THR A 650 -0.07 -28.79 -0.59
C THR A 650 -0.20 -30.28 -0.82
N TRP A 651 0.92 -31.00 -0.75
CA TRP A 651 1.02 -32.40 -1.09
C TRP A 651 -0.06 -33.25 -0.42
N GLN A 652 -0.86 -33.96 -1.23
CA GLN A 652 -1.88 -34.87 -0.70
C GLN A 652 -1.21 -36.14 -0.14
N SER A 653 -1.28 -36.31 1.18
CA SER A 653 -0.61 -37.42 1.90
C SER A 653 -1.47 -38.65 2.09
#